data_AF-A0A2B4S237-F1
#
_entry.id   AF-A0A2B4S237-F1
#
_cell.length_a   1.000
_cell.length_b   1.000
_cell.length_c   1.000
_cell.angle_alpha   90.00
_cell.angle_beta   90.00
_cell.angle_gamma   90.00
#
_symmetry.space_group_name_H-M   'P 1'
#
loop_
_entity.id
_entity.type
_entity.pdbx_description
1 polymer ?
#
loop_
_entity_poly.entity_id
_entity_poly.type
_entity_poly.pdbx_seq_one_letter_code
_entity_poly.pdbx_strand_id
1 'polypeptide(L)'
;MGSGISKKQTQTPAARTKKKGKKDGYLLKSVQEHEGAINAICISHDGNTIVTVSEDMTGRLWDTRTEECVGLLQGHKGYITSVCVSERYIFTSSADKTVRKWNLESGASIKIFVGHHSTVNRVICSGDLAFSSSYDKTVKCWHADTGECLRTFRGHRLSVMPLQLVSDSNRGAAFGADLENNDDILISGSVDGTAKSWGMNSNECLVTYKGHSSAVTCLAVDGKGKTLFTGSADTTIRSWDLLTGAPIKTLQGHQGTIIQLQVVNKLMYSCSADHSAKCWVVEFGDCTRTYKGHKHTIINLQFSDSLIFTCSGDKTLKVYESKSGTCKRTFSASGPVSCFVATKGRIYSGCQDGSLIILDATKLREDEDDIYHNVQENGIKKIYTPMIQEKKQISVEGPEVDGVRAPVDTSLPNPNDYEFDNLYLDMNGIIHPCCHPENKPAPKNEDEMMVAIFEYIDRIFSIVRPRKLLYMAIDGVAPRAKMNQQRSRRFRASKETKEKAEEMARIRSELMEKGALLPPEKEKTEHFDSNCITPGTEFMANLSICLRYYIADRLNNDPGWKNIKVILSDANVPGEGEHKIMDYIRKQRASPHHDPNTKHCLNGADADLIMLGLATHELHFTIIREEFKPNQKRPCEMCGQIGNDFLPHLPSLEIREGAIDRLVGIYKRVLPRCGGYLAKHGIVDLSRVQMILQELGYVEDEIFKKRQENEVQYRKRLKANKEREKRQKMRDAPLWTPSGQFSPHAITKTPSAIVSPRQEAYAMRKQAMSYSGSSTEAANKSAAANLRAMLVTPSPDANTSSSSTPNSNPASNKRKHEDEDEEPKDDIRLWEAGWKGRYYKNKFQLSEDDEGYDDFRKKVAHAYVEGLCWVLLYYYQGCPSWKWFYPYHYAPFASDFRDLASLPNSFEKGTQPFKPLEQLMGVFPAASGNFLPPTWRELMSHPESPIIDFYPLDFEIDLNGKKYAWQGVALLPFVDEKRLLGALSHVYPDLTELETKRNNRGKDRLFLRQGNPVFDFFVGLYEGGGIRESVEIVANLSGGMSGKVEPDDVPILPHNVLFTDPVYDDDHIFKADVLPEAVPPARVLKPEGYDRNAPYRPVTGMNPNRTSFAQIDGAGRRMLNFHGGEVFRFSTPRSHAPPFRSHSGPPQNYPRHGHPPHSRSILGTPPSSRDYNDPRRNNHYSQQVPRHNSGSYQGNRPTPWSQRLPSYRGPGPNQPQFSRNHSNNPSRDPRQHQDSRGYSAPARDDRRQSYPLSNYRYRP
;
A
#
# COMPACT_ATOMS: atom_id res chain seq x y z
N MET A 1 63.68 59.17 8.07
CA MET A 1 63.50 58.87 6.63
C MET A 1 64.00 57.46 6.38
N GLY A 2 63.42 56.71 5.43
CA GLY A 2 63.99 55.44 4.95
C GLY A 2 63.79 54.19 5.81
N SER A 3 63.78 53.05 5.11
CA SER A 3 64.18 51.68 5.50
C SER A 3 64.25 51.24 6.98
N GLY A 4 63.38 50.28 7.33
CA GLY A 4 63.84 48.91 7.66
C GLY A 4 63.95 48.46 9.14
N ILE A 5 63.50 47.22 9.38
CA ILE A 5 63.72 46.35 10.58
C ILE A 5 63.16 46.93 11.92
N SER A 6 62.81 46.20 13.00
CA SER A 6 62.87 44.77 13.35
C SER A 6 61.93 44.43 14.54
N LYS A 7 61.51 43.15 14.70
CA LYS A 7 61.11 42.47 15.98
C LYS A 7 59.83 42.96 16.71
N LYS A 8 59.13 42.17 17.56
CA LYS A 8 58.96 40.69 17.75
C LYS A 8 57.71 40.42 18.65
N GLN A 9 57.44 39.15 18.97
CA GLN A 9 56.38 38.60 19.86
C GLN A 9 54.95 38.61 19.24
N THR A 10 54.08 37.62 19.45
CA THR A 10 54.23 36.30 20.13
C THR A 10 53.41 35.23 19.40
N GLN A 11 53.81 33.96 19.47
CA GLN A 11 53.07 32.84 18.84
C GLN A 11 52.26 32.03 19.86
N THR A 12 51.00 31.76 19.55
CA THR A 12 50.22 30.65 20.10
C THR A 12 49.52 29.90 18.95
N PRO A 13 49.46 28.55 18.97
CA PRO A 13 49.08 27.78 17.79
C PRO A 13 47.56 27.65 17.63
N ALA A 14 47.02 28.12 16.50
CA ALA A 14 45.65 27.82 16.09
C ALA A 14 45.48 26.31 15.84
N ALA A 15 44.52 25.68 16.53
CA ALA A 15 44.40 24.24 16.57
C ALA A 15 44.01 23.64 15.21
N ARG A 16 44.86 22.76 14.66
CA ARG A 16 44.56 21.90 13.51
C ARG A 16 43.50 20.86 13.87
N THR A 17 42.22 21.24 13.83
CA THR A 17 41.11 20.28 13.79
C THR A 17 41.11 19.58 12.43
N LYS A 18 41.93 18.53 12.30
CA LYS A 18 41.84 17.56 11.21
C LYS A 18 40.46 16.89 11.28
N LYS A 19 39.45 17.47 10.62
CA LYS A 19 38.28 16.71 10.16
C LYS A 19 38.82 15.63 9.21
N LYS A 20 39.07 14.44 9.75
CA LYS A 20 39.13 13.22 8.93
C LYS A 20 37.80 13.18 8.19
N GLY A 21 37.82 13.39 6.88
CA GLY A 21 36.68 13.04 6.05
C GLY A 21 36.40 11.56 6.28
N LYS A 22 35.22 11.21 6.78
CA LYS A 22 34.71 9.85 6.55
C LYS A 22 34.69 9.70 5.03
N LYS A 23 35.37 8.68 4.49
CA LYS A 23 35.07 8.24 3.13
C LYS A 23 33.57 7.97 3.09
N ASP A 24 32.85 8.53 2.13
CA ASP A 24 31.43 8.22 1.94
C ASP A 24 31.33 6.75 1.54
N GLY A 25 30.99 5.89 2.50
CA GLY A 25 30.88 4.43 2.36
C GLY A 25 29.68 3.97 1.51
N TYR A 26 29.28 4.82 0.58
CA TYR A 26 28.27 4.63 -0.46
C TYR A 26 28.87 4.79 -1.86
N LEU A 27 30.06 5.38 -2.02
CA LEU A 27 30.76 5.38 -3.32
C LEU A 27 31.46 4.04 -3.49
N LEU A 28 31.06 3.28 -4.52
CA LEU A 28 31.62 1.97 -4.84
C LEU A 28 32.72 2.11 -5.89
N LYS A 29 32.37 2.71 -7.03
CA LYS A 29 33.21 2.84 -8.21
C LYS A 29 33.00 4.22 -8.83
N SER A 30 34.07 4.78 -9.39
CA SER A 30 34.02 5.93 -10.28
C SER A 30 34.93 5.61 -11.44
N VAL A 31 34.39 5.59 -12.65
CA VAL A 31 35.08 5.14 -13.86
C VAL A 31 35.01 6.24 -14.91
N GLN A 32 36.16 6.77 -15.33
CA GLN A 32 36.24 7.77 -16.39
C GLN A 32 36.77 7.09 -17.65
N GLU A 33 35.84 6.48 -18.40
CA GLU A 33 36.10 5.77 -19.66
C GLU A 33 35.48 6.49 -20.88
N HIS A 34 34.56 7.42 -20.66
CA HIS A 34 34.10 8.33 -21.72
C HIS A 34 34.99 9.58 -21.75
N GLU A 35 35.28 10.07 -22.96
CA GLU A 35 36.13 11.25 -23.18
C GLU A 35 35.32 12.56 -23.23
N GLY A 36 33.98 12.46 -23.28
CA GLY A 36 33.03 13.58 -23.27
C GLY A 36 31.83 13.32 -22.34
N ALA A 37 30.94 14.32 -22.21
CA ALA A 37 29.81 14.25 -21.29
C ALA A 37 28.88 13.06 -21.57
N ILE A 38 28.43 12.36 -20.52
CA ILE A 38 27.47 11.27 -20.65
C ILE A 38 26.06 11.87 -20.76
N ASN A 39 25.51 11.92 -21.96
CA ASN A 39 24.25 12.59 -22.29
C ASN A 39 23.02 11.81 -21.81
N ALA A 40 23.05 10.48 -21.95
CA ALA A 40 21.96 9.62 -21.52
C ALA A 40 22.46 8.28 -20.98
N ILE A 41 21.64 7.69 -20.13
CA ILE A 41 21.85 6.39 -19.51
C ILE A 41 20.52 5.63 -19.48
N CYS A 42 20.57 4.32 -19.71
CA CYS A 42 19.42 3.44 -19.57
C CYS A 42 19.86 2.04 -19.10
N ILE A 43 18.90 1.15 -18.89
CA ILE A 43 19.10 -0.20 -18.37
C ILE A 43 18.35 -1.22 -19.24
N SER A 44 18.89 -2.43 -19.37
CA SER A 44 18.21 -3.56 -20.00
C SER A 44 17.01 -4.05 -19.18
N HIS A 45 16.08 -4.75 -19.82
CA HIS A 45 14.83 -5.21 -19.23
C HIS A 45 15.02 -6.21 -18.07
N ASP A 46 16.08 -7.04 -18.12
CA ASP A 46 16.48 -7.93 -17.03
C ASP A 46 17.21 -7.19 -15.88
N GLY A 47 17.58 -5.93 -16.10
CA GLY A 47 18.37 -5.11 -15.21
C GLY A 47 19.80 -5.59 -15.01
N ASN A 48 20.38 -6.31 -15.98
CA ASN A 48 21.75 -6.85 -15.89
C ASN A 48 22.78 -5.98 -16.62
N THR A 49 22.38 -5.21 -17.64
CA THR A 49 23.26 -4.32 -18.43
C THR A 49 22.81 -2.87 -18.32
N ILE A 50 23.74 -1.98 -18.00
CA ILE A 50 23.57 -0.51 -18.11
C ILE A 50 24.18 -0.06 -19.44
N VAL A 51 23.52 0.89 -20.12
CA VAL A 51 24.03 1.50 -21.35
C VAL A 51 24.21 3.00 -21.13
N THR A 52 25.44 3.50 -21.24
CA THR A 52 25.76 4.94 -21.28
C THR A 52 26.02 5.38 -22.71
N VAL A 53 25.69 6.63 -23.04
CA VAL A 53 26.04 7.25 -24.34
C VAL A 53 26.54 8.68 -24.16
N SER A 54 27.54 9.08 -24.96
CA SER A 54 28.36 10.26 -24.70
C SER A 54 28.52 11.22 -25.90
N GLU A 55 29.02 12.42 -25.59
CA GLU A 55 29.55 13.37 -26.56
C GLU A 55 30.78 12.86 -27.33
N ASP A 56 31.52 11.87 -26.80
CA ASP A 56 32.65 11.22 -27.49
C ASP A 56 32.25 10.32 -28.68
N MET A 57 30.97 10.37 -29.08
CA MET A 57 30.38 9.62 -30.20
C MET A 57 30.28 8.10 -29.95
N THR A 58 30.53 7.63 -28.72
CA THR A 58 30.40 6.23 -28.33
C THR A 58 29.28 6.00 -27.31
N GLY A 59 28.83 4.75 -27.23
CA GLY A 59 28.15 4.21 -26.05
C GLY A 59 28.95 3.09 -25.40
N ARG A 60 28.74 2.83 -24.12
CA ARG A 60 29.38 1.72 -23.38
C ARG A 60 28.34 0.86 -22.67
N LEU A 61 28.59 -0.44 -22.64
CA LEU A 61 27.78 -1.47 -21.98
C LEU A 61 28.46 -1.89 -20.68
N TRP A 62 27.72 -1.94 -19.58
CA TRP A 62 28.27 -2.25 -18.26
C TRP A 62 27.48 -3.38 -17.58
N ASP A 63 28.15 -4.46 -17.17
CA ASP A 63 27.52 -5.54 -16.37
C ASP A 63 27.29 -5.04 -14.94
N THR A 64 26.03 -5.03 -14.48
CA THR A 64 25.63 -4.56 -13.14
C THR A 64 26.08 -5.45 -11.98
N ARG A 65 26.65 -6.63 -12.26
CA ARG A 65 27.16 -7.59 -11.28
C ARG A 65 28.68 -7.50 -11.13
N THR A 66 29.43 -7.21 -12.19
CA THR A 66 30.89 -6.94 -12.12
C THR A 66 31.22 -5.45 -11.98
N GLU A 67 30.26 -4.58 -12.31
CA GLU A 67 30.42 -3.13 -12.40
C GLU A 67 31.50 -2.72 -13.43
N GLU A 68 31.73 -3.54 -14.48
CA GLU A 68 32.78 -3.36 -15.52
C GLU A 68 32.19 -3.13 -16.91
N CYS A 69 32.94 -2.42 -17.78
CA CYS A 69 32.58 -2.20 -19.18
C CYS A 69 32.79 -3.48 -19.99
N VAL A 70 31.71 -4.04 -20.53
CA VAL A 70 31.68 -5.32 -21.28
C VAL A 70 31.53 -5.14 -22.80
N GLY A 71 31.26 -3.93 -23.29
CA GLY A 71 31.14 -3.67 -24.73
C GLY A 71 31.10 -2.19 -25.10
N LEU A 72 31.45 -1.89 -26.36
CA LEU A 72 31.58 -0.53 -26.91
C LEU A 72 30.74 -0.36 -28.17
N LEU A 73 29.82 0.62 -28.15
CA LEU A 73 28.98 1.01 -29.28
C LEU A 73 29.68 2.12 -30.07
N GLN A 74 30.65 1.76 -30.90
CA GLN A 74 31.44 2.71 -31.70
C GLN A 74 30.91 2.83 -33.13
N GLY A 75 30.80 4.06 -33.65
CA GLY A 75 30.64 4.29 -35.09
C GLY A 75 29.80 5.50 -35.50
N HIS A 76 29.10 6.17 -34.57
CA HIS A 76 28.48 7.47 -34.84
C HIS A 76 29.54 8.53 -35.21
N LYS A 77 29.14 9.54 -35.98
CA LYS A 77 30.02 10.65 -36.45
C LYS A 77 29.73 11.98 -35.75
N GLY A 78 29.10 11.93 -34.58
CA GLY A 78 28.72 13.07 -33.76
C GLY A 78 28.15 12.59 -32.43
N TYR A 79 28.03 13.51 -31.47
CA TYR A 79 27.57 13.19 -30.11
C TYR A 79 26.24 12.43 -30.11
N ILE A 80 26.14 11.43 -29.24
CA ILE A 80 24.91 10.64 -29.07
C ILE A 80 23.98 11.40 -28.12
N THR A 81 22.73 11.59 -28.52
CA THR A 81 21.73 12.43 -27.83
C THR A 81 20.80 11.64 -26.92
N SER A 82 20.50 10.40 -27.28
CA SER A 82 19.54 9.56 -26.56
C SER A 82 19.78 8.08 -26.85
N VAL A 83 19.30 7.23 -25.95
CA VAL A 83 19.39 5.77 -26.05
C VAL A 83 18.14 5.12 -25.48
N CYS A 84 17.64 4.07 -26.14
CA CYS A 84 16.64 3.17 -25.60
C CYS A 84 17.03 1.71 -25.90
N VAL A 85 16.47 0.77 -25.14
CA VAL A 85 16.84 -0.66 -25.16
C VAL A 85 15.57 -1.50 -25.22
N SER A 86 15.52 -2.49 -26.11
CA SER A 86 14.50 -3.55 -26.13
C SER A 86 15.03 -4.82 -25.44
N GLU A 87 14.40 -5.99 -25.60
CA GLU A 87 14.92 -7.24 -25.05
C GLU A 87 16.32 -7.62 -25.56
N ARG A 88 16.64 -7.30 -26.82
CA ARG A 88 17.83 -7.82 -27.53
C ARG A 88 18.65 -6.75 -28.25
N TYR A 89 18.12 -5.54 -28.36
CA TYR A 89 18.68 -4.47 -29.19
C TYR A 89 18.75 -3.15 -28.46
N ILE A 90 19.72 -2.33 -28.86
CA ILE A 90 19.91 -0.95 -28.39
C ILE A 90 19.64 -0.05 -29.57
N PHE A 91 18.92 1.06 -29.36
CA PHE A 91 18.77 2.12 -30.35
C PHE A 91 19.37 3.42 -29.82
N THR A 92 20.22 4.07 -30.62
CA THR A 92 20.87 5.34 -30.29
C THR A 92 20.56 6.40 -31.32
N SER A 93 20.31 7.64 -30.90
CA SER A 93 20.14 8.81 -31.77
C SER A 93 21.35 9.75 -31.67
N SER A 94 21.73 10.45 -32.75
CA SER A 94 22.94 11.29 -32.77
C SER A 94 22.77 12.61 -33.54
N ALA A 95 23.67 13.55 -33.24
CA ALA A 95 23.94 14.74 -34.05
C ALA A 95 24.44 14.42 -35.48
N ASP A 96 24.92 13.20 -35.74
CA ASP A 96 25.27 12.73 -37.10
C ASP A 96 24.07 12.49 -38.02
N LYS A 97 22.86 12.83 -37.55
CA LYS A 97 21.56 12.72 -38.25
C LYS A 97 21.07 11.29 -38.45
N THR A 98 21.71 10.30 -37.83
CA THR A 98 21.29 8.90 -37.86
C THR A 98 20.68 8.43 -36.55
N VAL A 99 19.85 7.39 -36.65
CA VAL A 99 19.62 6.43 -35.55
C VAL A 99 20.44 5.18 -35.86
N ARG A 100 20.84 4.41 -34.85
CA ARG A 100 21.48 3.09 -35.05
C ARG A 100 20.88 2.01 -34.17
N LYS A 101 20.78 0.80 -34.72
CA LYS A 101 20.43 -0.44 -34.00
C LYS A 101 21.71 -1.21 -33.71
N TRP A 102 21.91 -1.60 -32.46
CA TRP A 102 23.03 -2.42 -32.01
C TRP A 102 22.52 -3.70 -31.35
N ASN A 103 23.34 -4.75 -31.37
CA ASN A 103 23.10 -5.96 -30.60
C ASN A 103 23.43 -5.72 -29.10
N LEU A 104 22.53 -6.08 -28.18
CA LEU A 104 22.71 -5.83 -26.74
C LEU A 104 23.82 -6.69 -26.10
N GLU A 105 24.07 -7.89 -26.64
CA GLU A 105 25.01 -8.87 -26.07
C GLU A 105 26.46 -8.64 -26.57
N SER A 106 26.63 -8.33 -27.86
CA SER A 106 27.95 -8.17 -28.50
C SER A 106 28.34 -6.71 -28.77
N GLY A 107 27.44 -5.74 -28.56
CA GLY A 107 27.65 -4.32 -28.88
C GLY A 107 27.77 -4.01 -30.38
N ALA A 108 27.68 -5.01 -31.26
CA ALA A 108 27.89 -4.83 -32.70
C ALA A 108 26.81 -3.94 -33.34
N SER A 109 27.21 -3.04 -34.24
CA SER A 109 26.29 -2.21 -35.03
C SER A 109 25.59 -3.09 -36.08
N ILE A 110 24.26 -3.23 -35.95
CA ILE A 110 23.42 -4.03 -36.87
C ILE A 110 22.94 -3.17 -38.04
N LYS A 111 22.45 -1.96 -37.74
CA LYS A 111 21.75 -1.12 -38.71
C LYS A 111 21.97 0.37 -38.46
N ILE A 112 22.01 1.14 -39.53
CA ILE A 112 22.02 2.61 -39.51
C ILE A 112 20.76 3.08 -40.24
N PHE A 113 19.95 3.90 -39.58
CA PHE A 113 18.76 4.54 -40.14
C PHE A 113 19.14 5.94 -40.62
N VAL A 114 18.98 6.20 -41.91
CA VAL A 114 19.39 7.45 -42.57
C VAL A 114 18.17 8.11 -43.21
N GLY A 115 18.00 9.42 -43.03
CA GLY A 115 16.89 10.17 -43.62
C GLY A 115 16.37 11.36 -42.82
N HIS A 116 16.89 11.59 -41.60
CA HIS A 116 16.75 12.89 -40.94
C HIS A 116 17.76 13.90 -41.51
N HIS A 117 17.38 15.18 -41.55
CA HIS A 117 18.15 16.25 -42.21
C HIS A 117 18.93 17.11 -41.21
N SER A 118 18.70 16.91 -39.91
CA SER A 118 19.34 17.59 -38.78
C SER A 118 19.50 16.63 -37.60
N THR A 119 20.11 17.08 -36.51
CA THR A 119 20.30 16.32 -35.25
C THR A 119 19.05 15.54 -34.87
N VAL A 120 19.20 14.24 -34.59
CA VAL A 120 18.14 13.42 -34.01
C VAL A 120 18.19 13.62 -32.50
N ASN A 121 17.08 14.04 -31.89
CA ASN A 121 17.02 14.47 -30.49
C ASN A 121 16.69 13.33 -29.52
N ARG A 122 15.76 12.45 -29.89
CA ARG A 122 15.32 11.33 -29.06
C ARG A 122 14.93 10.13 -29.93
N VAL A 123 15.14 8.93 -29.40
CA VAL A 123 14.66 7.67 -29.97
C VAL A 123 13.87 6.89 -28.91
N ILE A 124 12.82 6.19 -29.34
CA ILE A 124 12.06 5.19 -28.58
C ILE A 124 11.74 3.99 -29.49
N CYS A 125 11.45 2.81 -28.93
CA CYS A 125 11.11 1.61 -29.69
C CYS A 125 9.91 0.87 -29.09
N SER A 126 9.12 0.19 -29.92
CA SER A 126 8.04 -0.73 -29.53
C SER A 126 7.93 -1.84 -30.58
N GLY A 127 8.04 -3.10 -30.15
CA GLY A 127 8.14 -4.24 -31.07
C GLY A 127 9.19 -4.03 -32.16
N ASP A 128 8.79 -4.26 -33.41
CA ASP A 128 9.63 -4.09 -34.61
C ASP A 128 9.68 -2.65 -35.14
N LEU A 129 9.19 -1.67 -34.38
CA LEU A 129 9.17 -0.25 -34.75
C LEU A 129 10.12 0.59 -33.87
N ALA A 130 10.85 1.49 -34.51
CA ALA A 130 11.61 2.54 -33.85
C ALA A 130 11.07 3.92 -34.27
N PHE A 131 11.00 4.86 -33.32
CA PHE A 131 10.51 6.21 -33.55
C PHE A 131 11.56 7.24 -33.15
N SER A 132 11.76 8.29 -33.96
CA SER A 132 12.76 9.33 -33.69
C SER A 132 12.28 10.74 -33.97
N SER A 133 12.60 11.68 -33.06
CA SER A 133 12.36 13.12 -33.22
C SER A 133 13.63 13.82 -33.67
N SER A 134 13.50 14.88 -34.48
CA SER A 134 14.65 15.64 -34.98
C SER A 134 14.41 17.16 -35.00
N TYR A 135 15.53 17.88 -35.00
CA TYR A 135 15.57 19.31 -35.28
C TYR A 135 15.24 19.64 -36.75
N ASP A 136 15.05 18.64 -37.62
CA ASP A 136 14.47 18.81 -38.96
C ASP A 136 12.93 18.99 -38.96
N LYS A 137 12.33 19.12 -37.77
CA LYS A 137 10.89 19.35 -37.53
C LYS A 137 9.99 18.15 -37.82
N THR A 138 10.57 16.97 -38.08
CA THR A 138 9.82 15.74 -38.33
C THR A 138 9.95 14.73 -37.19
N VAL A 139 8.98 13.82 -37.13
CA VAL A 139 9.11 12.55 -36.42
C VAL A 139 9.08 11.44 -37.47
N LYS A 140 9.93 10.43 -37.32
CA LYS A 140 9.97 9.28 -38.23
C LYS A 140 9.65 7.99 -37.49
N CYS A 141 8.92 7.11 -38.18
CA CYS A 141 8.77 5.71 -37.81
C CYS A 141 9.62 4.87 -38.77
N TRP A 142 10.39 3.95 -38.22
CA TRP A 142 11.31 3.08 -38.93
C TRP A 142 11.01 1.62 -38.62
N HIS A 143 11.11 0.74 -39.63
CA HIS A 143 11.11 -0.70 -39.39
C HIS A 143 12.47 -1.13 -38.85
N ALA A 144 12.49 -1.70 -37.65
CA ALA A 144 13.70 -1.94 -36.88
C ALA A 144 14.76 -2.82 -37.57
N ASP A 145 14.38 -3.72 -38.49
CA ASP A 145 15.31 -4.63 -39.17
C ASP A 145 15.64 -4.22 -40.61
N THR A 146 14.64 -3.82 -41.40
CA THR A 146 14.89 -3.37 -42.78
C THR A 146 15.63 -2.02 -42.81
N GLY A 147 15.46 -1.19 -41.77
CA GLY A 147 16.03 0.16 -41.68
C GLY A 147 15.21 1.23 -42.40
N GLU A 148 14.07 0.84 -42.99
CA GLU A 148 13.28 1.69 -43.87
C GLU A 148 12.42 2.68 -43.09
N CYS A 149 12.35 3.91 -43.61
CA CYS A 149 11.55 4.99 -43.05
C CYS A 149 10.06 4.82 -43.44
N LEU A 150 9.35 3.92 -42.74
CA LEU A 150 7.94 3.61 -43.00
C LEU A 150 7.04 4.86 -43.07
N ARG A 151 7.19 5.80 -42.11
CA ARG A 151 6.37 7.02 -42.03
C ARG A 151 7.21 8.23 -41.62
N THR A 152 6.84 9.41 -42.12
CA THR A 152 7.45 10.70 -41.74
C THR A 152 6.34 11.68 -41.38
N PHE A 153 6.07 11.81 -40.09
CA PHE A 153 5.07 12.73 -39.55
C PHE A 153 5.57 14.17 -39.69
N ARG A 154 4.76 15.03 -40.32
CA ARG A 154 5.06 16.44 -40.61
C ARG A 154 3.93 17.32 -40.10
N GLY A 155 4.27 18.45 -39.46
CA GLY A 155 3.26 19.41 -38.99
C GLY A 155 3.71 20.31 -37.84
N HIS A 156 4.83 20.01 -37.18
CA HIS A 156 5.49 20.96 -36.28
C HIS A 156 6.21 22.06 -37.06
N ARG A 157 6.22 23.27 -36.51
CA ARG A 157 6.81 24.48 -37.09
C ARG A 157 8.28 24.65 -36.75
N LEU A 158 8.72 24.07 -35.63
CA LEU A 158 10.08 24.08 -35.09
C LEU A 158 10.52 22.67 -34.66
N SER A 159 11.74 22.54 -34.15
CA SER A 159 12.36 21.29 -33.71
C SER A 159 11.45 20.45 -32.81
N VAL A 160 11.40 19.14 -33.04
CA VAL A 160 10.68 18.21 -32.16
C VAL A 160 11.64 17.70 -31.10
N MET A 161 11.22 17.74 -29.82
CA MET A 161 12.06 17.39 -28.68
C MET A 161 11.60 16.07 -28.01
N PRO A 162 10.63 16.04 -27.08
CA PRO A 162 10.18 14.79 -26.47
C PRO A 162 9.31 13.95 -27.43
N LEU A 163 9.40 12.63 -27.25
CA LEU A 163 8.46 11.64 -27.77
C LEU A 163 7.94 10.79 -26.60
N GLN A 164 6.68 10.37 -26.72
CA GLN A 164 6.03 9.40 -25.84
C GLN A 164 5.12 8.51 -26.69
N LEU A 165 5.14 7.19 -26.48
CA LEU A 165 4.16 6.28 -27.05
C LEU A 165 3.07 5.99 -26.00
N VAL A 166 1.83 5.86 -26.45
CA VAL A 166 0.69 5.36 -25.66
C VAL A 166 0.18 4.13 -26.38
N SER A 167 0.60 2.97 -25.91
CA SER A 167 0.09 1.69 -26.41
C SER A 167 -1.29 1.39 -25.84
N ASP A 168 -2.11 0.67 -26.59
CA ASP A 168 -3.49 0.36 -26.18
C ASP A 168 -3.56 -0.42 -24.85
N SER A 169 -2.54 -1.21 -24.52
CA SER A 169 -2.36 -1.87 -23.20
C SER A 169 -2.35 -0.92 -21.97
N ASN A 170 -2.29 0.40 -22.15
CA ASN A 170 -2.47 1.38 -21.07
C ASN A 170 -3.93 1.85 -20.92
N ARG A 171 -4.82 1.56 -21.88
CA ARG A 171 -6.24 1.90 -21.88
C ARG A 171 -7.06 0.74 -21.31
N GLY A 172 -7.28 0.73 -20.00
CA GLY A 172 -8.21 -0.23 -19.39
C GLY A 172 -9.63 -0.07 -19.96
N ALA A 173 -10.36 -1.19 -20.09
CA ALA A 173 -11.67 -1.34 -20.74
C ALA A 173 -12.79 -0.45 -20.17
N ALA A 174 -12.72 0.85 -20.47
CA ALA A 174 -13.65 1.90 -20.06
C ALA A 174 -13.86 2.95 -21.18
N PHE A 175 -13.60 2.54 -22.42
CA PHE A 175 -13.94 3.26 -23.64
C PHE A 175 -15.07 2.50 -24.34
N GLY A 176 -16.14 3.21 -24.73
CA GLY A 176 -17.24 2.62 -25.49
C GLY A 176 -16.82 2.25 -26.92
N ALA A 177 -17.61 1.42 -27.59
CA ALA A 177 -17.31 0.80 -28.88
C ALA A 177 -17.37 1.74 -30.11
N ASP A 178 -17.11 3.03 -29.93
CA ASP A 178 -17.29 4.09 -30.95
C ASP A 178 -16.00 4.44 -31.72
N LEU A 179 -14.93 3.64 -31.60
CA LEU A 179 -13.65 3.81 -32.32
C LEU A 179 -13.12 2.48 -32.84
N GLU A 180 -13.65 2.03 -33.99
CA GLU A 180 -13.33 0.75 -34.66
C GLU A 180 -11.87 0.59 -35.15
N ASN A 181 -10.97 1.55 -34.91
CA ASN A 181 -9.57 1.50 -35.35
C ASN A 181 -8.61 1.41 -34.16
N ASN A 182 -8.03 0.22 -34.00
CA ASN A 182 -7.27 -0.19 -32.82
C ASN A 182 -5.80 0.27 -32.89
N ASP A 183 -5.60 1.58 -32.78
CA ASP A 183 -4.33 2.27 -33.03
C ASP A 183 -3.59 2.71 -31.75
N ASP A 184 -2.33 2.26 -31.62
CA ASP A 184 -1.30 2.87 -30.77
C ASP A 184 -1.14 4.37 -31.15
N ILE A 185 -0.95 5.24 -30.15
CA ILE A 185 -0.80 6.68 -30.38
C ILE A 185 0.62 7.15 -30.04
N LEU A 186 1.30 7.77 -31.01
CA LEU A 186 2.57 8.45 -30.81
C LEU A 186 2.31 9.93 -30.51
N ILE A 187 2.97 10.47 -29.47
CA ILE A 187 2.87 11.86 -29.05
C ILE A 187 4.22 12.54 -29.18
N SER A 188 4.25 13.73 -29.79
CA SER A 188 5.45 14.56 -29.96
C SER A 188 5.27 15.97 -29.40
N GLY A 189 6.28 16.49 -28.72
CA GLY A 189 6.35 17.88 -28.26
C GLY A 189 7.37 18.68 -29.07
N SER A 190 7.11 19.97 -29.29
CA SER A 190 7.97 20.83 -30.10
C SER A 190 8.33 22.16 -29.43
N VAL A 191 9.42 22.75 -29.90
CA VAL A 191 9.84 24.12 -29.61
C VAL A 191 8.80 25.16 -30.04
N ASP A 192 7.85 24.80 -30.93
CA ASP A 192 6.75 25.66 -31.36
C ASP A 192 5.60 25.86 -30.34
N GLY A 193 5.73 25.32 -29.13
CA GLY A 193 4.73 25.43 -28.06
C GLY A 193 3.51 24.52 -28.22
N THR A 194 3.54 23.60 -29.19
CA THR A 194 2.51 22.58 -29.37
C THR A 194 3.01 21.18 -29.04
N ALA A 195 2.09 20.34 -28.60
CA ALA A 195 2.22 18.89 -28.72
C ALA A 195 1.26 18.38 -29.80
N LYS A 196 1.55 17.22 -30.37
CA LYS A 196 0.73 16.55 -31.39
C LYS A 196 0.63 15.07 -31.11
N SER A 197 -0.53 14.48 -31.40
CA SER A 197 -0.71 13.03 -31.48
C SER A 197 -0.83 12.59 -32.93
N TRP A 198 -0.35 11.39 -33.20
CA TRP A 198 -0.31 10.74 -34.51
C TRP A 198 -0.81 9.30 -34.32
N GLY A 199 -1.73 8.86 -35.18
CA GLY A 199 -2.13 7.45 -35.25
C GLY A 199 -0.98 6.61 -35.80
N MET A 200 -1.00 5.30 -35.57
CA MET A 200 -0.03 4.44 -36.23
C MET A 200 -0.36 4.24 -37.70
N ASN A 201 -1.62 4.04 -38.07
CA ASN A 201 -1.98 3.67 -39.42
C ASN A 201 -2.22 4.88 -40.37
N SER A 202 -2.38 6.10 -39.84
CA SER A 202 -2.42 7.33 -40.64
C SER A 202 -1.06 8.04 -40.69
N ASN A 203 -0.83 8.83 -41.73
CA ASN A 203 0.28 9.81 -41.77
C ASN A 203 -0.15 11.18 -41.18
N GLU A 204 -1.31 11.24 -40.53
CA GLU A 204 -2.00 12.47 -40.18
C GLU A 204 -1.91 12.81 -38.69
N CYS A 205 -2.03 14.10 -38.39
CA CYS A 205 -2.03 14.59 -37.02
C CYS A 205 -3.46 14.47 -36.46
N LEU A 206 -3.69 13.51 -35.56
CA LEU A 206 -5.01 13.30 -34.94
C LEU A 206 -5.43 14.52 -34.12
N VAL A 207 -4.55 14.96 -33.22
CA VAL A 207 -4.81 16.08 -32.30
C VAL A 207 -3.62 17.02 -32.25
N THR A 208 -3.86 18.32 -32.10
CA THR A 208 -2.82 19.32 -31.82
C THR A 208 -3.15 20.09 -30.55
N TYR A 209 -2.47 19.73 -29.46
CA TYR A 209 -2.59 20.38 -28.16
C TYR A 209 -1.87 21.75 -28.22
N LYS A 210 -2.63 22.85 -28.11
CA LYS A 210 -2.14 24.23 -28.24
C LYS A 210 -2.47 25.03 -26.98
N GLY A 211 -1.47 25.71 -26.41
CA GLY A 211 -1.70 26.67 -25.33
C GLY A 211 -0.48 27.03 -24.50
N HIS A 212 0.63 26.30 -24.62
CA HIS A 212 1.90 26.76 -24.06
C HIS A 212 2.43 27.97 -24.83
N SER A 213 3.04 28.92 -24.13
CA SER A 213 3.67 30.11 -24.74
C SER A 213 5.14 29.92 -25.09
N SER A 214 5.70 28.75 -24.77
CA SER A 214 7.09 28.36 -25.07
C SER A 214 7.23 26.85 -25.25
N ALA A 215 8.42 26.40 -25.64
CA ALA A 215 8.75 25.03 -26.04
C ALA A 215 8.18 23.95 -25.10
N VAL A 216 7.55 22.90 -25.67
CA VAL A 216 7.16 21.69 -24.93
C VAL A 216 8.38 20.80 -24.77
N THR A 217 8.90 20.72 -23.55
CA THR A 217 10.17 20.07 -23.22
C THR A 217 10.00 18.60 -22.82
N CYS A 218 8.89 18.27 -22.18
CA CYS A 218 8.64 16.93 -21.65
C CYS A 218 7.15 16.55 -21.73
N LEU A 219 6.89 15.25 -21.80
CA LEU A 219 5.57 14.63 -21.89
C LEU A 219 5.47 13.55 -20.82
N ALA A 220 4.28 13.36 -20.27
CA ALA A 220 3.89 12.16 -19.52
C ALA A 220 2.40 11.88 -19.76
N VAL A 221 1.94 10.66 -19.50
CA VAL A 221 0.53 10.26 -19.66
C VAL A 221 0.09 9.54 -18.38
N ASP A 222 -1.21 9.56 -18.07
CA ASP A 222 -1.74 8.78 -16.95
C ASP A 222 -1.72 7.27 -17.23
N GLY A 223 -1.74 6.46 -16.18
CA GLY A 223 -1.83 4.98 -16.26
C GLY A 223 -3.19 4.45 -16.72
N LYS A 224 -3.95 5.27 -17.47
CA LYS A 224 -5.18 4.91 -18.19
C LYS A 224 -5.15 5.33 -19.67
N GLY A 225 -4.06 5.94 -20.14
CA GLY A 225 -3.94 6.41 -21.53
C GLY A 225 -4.95 7.49 -21.92
N LYS A 226 -5.58 8.19 -20.96
CA LYS A 226 -6.63 9.18 -21.21
C LYS A 226 -6.16 10.62 -21.08
N THR A 227 -5.20 10.90 -20.19
CA THR A 227 -4.75 12.26 -19.89
C THR A 227 -3.30 12.47 -20.28
N LEU A 228 -3.05 13.38 -21.22
CA LEU A 228 -1.70 13.84 -21.59
C LEU A 228 -1.29 15.01 -20.69
N PHE A 229 -0.07 14.96 -20.15
CA PHE A 229 0.58 16.07 -19.43
C PHE A 229 1.76 16.59 -20.25
N THR A 230 1.75 17.89 -20.53
CA THR A 230 2.84 18.59 -21.25
C THR A 230 3.53 19.55 -20.29
N GLY A 231 4.85 19.41 -20.12
CA GLY A 231 5.69 20.37 -19.41
C GLY A 231 6.40 21.28 -20.39
N SER A 232 6.58 22.56 -20.04
CA SER A 232 7.10 23.58 -20.95
C SER A 232 8.18 24.48 -20.33
N ALA A 233 8.91 25.15 -21.22
CA ALA A 233 9.74 26.31 -20.90
C ALA A 233 8.93 27.55 -20.44
N ASP A 234 7.60 27.55 -20.55
CA ASP A 234 6.73 28.62 -19.99
C ASP A 234 6.45 28.51 -18.48
N THR A 235 7.16 27.61 -17.79
CA THR A 235 7.03 27.28 -16.34
C THR A 235 5.74 26.55 -15.94
N THR A 236 4.81 26.31 -16.86
CA THR A 236 3.56 25.60 -16.58
C THR A 236 3.62 24.12 -16.97
N ILE A 237 2.73 23.34 -16.36
CA ILE A 237 2.37 22.00 -16.82
C ILE A 237 0.90 22.06 -17.23
N ARG A 238 0.53 21.55 -18.41
CA ARG A 238 -0.86 21.50 -18.86
C ARG A 238 -1.32 20.06 -19.00
N SER A 239 -2.56 19.79 -18.62
CA SER A 239 -3.23 18.51 -18.88
C SER A 239 -4.27 18.64 -19.97
N TRP A 240 -4.37 17.61 -20.81
CA TRP A 240 -5.26 17.54 -21.97
C TRP A 240 -5.93 16.18 -22.01
N ASP A 241 -7.18 16.14 -22.45
CA ASP A 241 -7.80 14.87 -22.86
C ASP A 241 -7.11 14.38 -24.14
N LEU A 242 -6.63 13.13 -24.13
CA LEU A 242 -5.75 12.63 -25.19
C LEU A 242 -6.44 12.56 -26.55
N LEU A 243 -7.72 12.16 -26.58
CA LEU A 243 -8.47 11.89 -27.82
C LEU A 243 -9.08 13.17 -28.41
N THR A 244 -9.64 14.04 -27.57
CA THR A 244 -10.32 15.28 -28.03
C THR A 244 -9.38 16.47 -28.13
N GLY A 245 -8.26 16.47 -27.41
CA GLY A 245 -7.37 17.64 -27.29
C GLY A 245 -7.90 18.75 -26.39
N ALA A 246 -9.03 18.54 -25.70
CA ALA A 246 -9.60 19.52 -24.80
C ALA A 246 -8.61 19.87 -23.66
N PRO A 247 -8.34 21.16 -23.38
CA PRO A 247 -7.54 21.56 -22.23
C PRO A 247 -8.31 21.25 -20.94
N ILE A 248 -7.73 20.40 -20.09
CA ILE A 248 -8.33 20.02 -18.81
C ILE A 248 -7.92 21.02 -17.73
N LYS A 249 -6.62 21.16 -17.43
CA LYS A 249 -6.08 22.07 -16.40
C LYS A 249 -4.73 22.66 -16.79
N THR A 250 -4.40 23.81 -16.21
CA THR A 250 -3.05 24.40 -16.24
C THR A 250 -2.53 24.48 -14.81
N LEU A 251 -1.50 23.69 -14.50
CA LEU A 251 -0.84 23.65 -13.20
C LEU A 251 0.31 24.66 -13.21
N GLN A 252 0.30 25.57 -12.24
CA GLN A 252 1.29 26.65 -12.08
C GLN A 252 1.97 26.54 -10.71
N GLY A 253 3.23 26.97 -10.60
CA GLY A 253 3.94 27.01 -9.32
C GLY A 253 5.42 26.57 -9.36
N HIS A 254 5.92 26.10 -10.50
CA HIS A 254 7.34 26.20 -10.84
C HIS A 254 7.68 27.64 -11.26
N GLN A 255 8.95 28.01 -11.20
CA GLN A 255 9.47 29.34 -11.55
C GLN A 255 10.51 29.29 -12.69
N GLY A 256 10.61 28.15 -13.37
CA GLY A 256 11.53 27.91 -14.47
C GLY A 256 11.08 26.72 -15.31
N THR A 257 11.71 26.54 -16.47
CA THR A 257 11.46 25.45 -17.44
C THR A 257 11.27 24.10 -16.75
N ILE A 258 10.15 23.42 -17.05
CA ILE A 258 9.97 22.01 -16.66
C ILE A 258 10.93 21.15 -17.48
N ILE A 259 11.65 20.25 -16.84
CA ILE A 259 12.68 19.41 -17.48
C ILE A 259 12.16 17.99 -17.74
N GLN A 260 11.50 17.39 -16.75
CA GLN A 260 10.94 16.05 -16.83
C GLN A 260 9.63 15.95 -16.05
N LEU A 261 8.73 15.07 -16.52
CA LEU A 261 7.52 14.63 -15.83
C LEU A 261 7.55 13.11 -15.66
N GLN A 262 6.99 12.62 -14.55
CA GLN A 262 6.71 11.19 -14.33
C GLN A 262 5.40 11.04 -13.55
N VAL A 263 4.43 10.30 -14.10
CA VAL A 263 3.15 10.02 -13.43
C VAL A 263 3.22 8.65 -12.77
N VAL A 264 2.85 8.56 -11.48
CA VAL A 264 2.83 7.33 -10.68
C VAL A 264 1.64 7.37 -9.70
N ASN A 265 0.75 6.38 -9.75
CA ASN A 265 -0.32 6.19 -8.75
C ASN A 265 -1.15 7.46 -8.41
N LYS A 266 -1.81 8.07 -9.43
CA LYS A 266 -2.54 9.36 -9.35
C LYS A 266 -1.71 10.61 -8.95
N LEU A 267 -0.41 10.47 -8.71
CA LEU A 267 0.50 11.59 -8.48
C LEU A 267 1.34 11.85 -9.74
N MET A 268 1.70 13.11 -9.96
CA MET A 268 2.66 13.52 -10.99
C MET A 268 3.85 14.17 -10.31
N TYR A 269 5.05 13.72 -10.65
CA TYR A 269 6.31 14.33 -10.24
C TYR A 269 6.88 15.15 -11.38
N SER A 270 7.35 16.35 -11.09
CA SER A 270 8.04 17.23 -12.04
C SER A 270 9.37 17.70 -11.49
N CYS A 271 10.35 17.95 -12.36
CA CYS A 271 11.58 18.66 -12.01
C CYS A 271 11.78 19.87 -12.93
N SER A 272 12.51 20.89 -12.46
CA SER A 272 12.61 22.18 -13.14
C SER A 272 14.02 22.80 -13.07
N ALA A 273 14.26 23.73 -13.99
CA ALA A 273 15.33 24.71 -13.93
C ALA A 273 15.33 25.56 -12.64
N ASP A 274 14.19 25.70 -11.94
CA ASP A 274 14.07 26.45 -10.67
C ASP A 274 14.71 25.78 -9.44
N HIS A 275 15.50 24.73 -9.67
CA HIS A 275 16.24 23.96 -8.65
C HIS A 275 15.33 23.18 -7.68
N SER A 276 14.03 23.06 -7.99
CA SER A 276 13.07 22.26 -7.25
C SER A 276 12.46 21.13 -8.09
N ALA A 277 12.01 20.09 -7.40
CA ALA A 277 11.06 19.12 -7.92
C ALA A 277 9.73 19.28 -7.17
N LYS A 278 8.61 18.90 -7.78
CA LYS A 278 7.27 19.02 -7.18
C LYS A 278 6.46 17.74 -7.34
N CYS A 279 5.53 17.54 -6.41
CA CYS A 279 4.52 16.50 -6.47
C CYS A 279 3.15 17.17 -6.62
N TRP A 280 2.42 16.79 -7.66
CA TRP A 280 1.08 17.27 -7.99
C TRP A 280 0.07 16.13 -7.86
N VAL A 281 -1.13 16.41 -7.34
CA VAL A 281 -2.24 15.45 -7.47
C VAL A 281 -2.86 15.64 -8.85
N VAL A 282 -2.83 14.59 -9.67
CA VAL A 282 -3.30 14.64 -11.07
C VAL A 282 -4.77 15.09 -11.17
N GLU A 283 -5.60 14.61 -10.25
CA GLU A 283 -7.05 14.80 -10.26
C GLU A 283 -7.45 16.26 -9.96
N PHE A 284 -6.82 16.89 -8.96
CA PHE A 284 -7.15 18.26 -8.53
C PHE A 284 -6.27 19.31 -9.20
N GLY A 285 -4.98 19.04 -9.42
CA GLY A 285 -3.98 19.98 -9.92
C GLY A 285 -3.07 20.55 -8.83
N ASP A 286 -3.29 20.22 -7.56
CA ASP A 286 -2.60 20.83 -6.42
C ASP A 286 -1.15 20.36 -6.25
N CYS A 287 -0.23 21.31 -6.07
CA CYS A 287 1.14 21.06 -5.65
C CYS A 287 1.17 20.66 -4.15
N THR A 288 1.14 19.36 -3.86
CA THR A 288 1.18 18.84 -2.48
C THR A 288 2.57 18.85 -1.86
N ARG A 289 3.65 18.75 -2.65
CA ARG A 289 5.04 18.85 -2.18
C ARG A 289 5.92 19.67 -3.12
N THR A 290 6.91 20.35 -2.55
CA THR A 290 8.07 20.88 -3.29
C THR A 290 9.36 20.40 -2.62
N TYR A 291 10.11 19.54 -3.32
CA TYR A 291 11.42 19.04 -2.92
C TYR A 291 12.47 20.09 -3.30
N LYS A 292 13.11 20.71 -2.30
CA LYS A 292 14.16 21.73 -2.47
C LYS A 292 15.47 21.26 -1.87
N GLY A 293 16.60 21.69 -2.43
CA GLY A 293 17.92 21.44 -1.86
C GLY A 293 19.08 21.43 -2.86
N HIS A 294 18.78 21.39 -4.16
CA HIS A 294 19.76 21.65 -5.21
C HIS A 294 20.08 23.15 -5.37
N LYS A 295 21.23 23.45 -5.96
CA LYS A 295 21.73 24.81 -6.25
C LYS A 295 21.77 25.13 -7.75
N HIS A 296 21.26 24.24 -8.58
CA HIS A 296 21.24 24.35 -10.03
C HIS A 296 20.01 23.59 -10.58
N THR A 297 19.72 23.74 -11.88
CA THR A 297 18.70 22.95 -12.60
C THR A 297 18.73 21.48 -12.19
N ILE A 298 17.55 20.91 -11.90
CA ILE A 298 17.39 19.47 -11.76
C ILE A 298 17.24 18.88 -13.16
N ILE A 299 18.14 17.98 -13.55
CA ILE A 299 18.30 17.52 -14.93
C ILE A 299 17.53 16.22 -15.18
N ASN A 300 17.42 15.36 -14.17
CA ASN A 300 16.68 14.11 -14.23
C ASN A 300 15.95 13.83 -12.90
N LEU A 301 14.81 13.15 -12.97
CA LEU A 301 14.00 12.69 -11.84
C LEU A 301 13.55 11.24 -12.07
N GLN A 302 13.66 10.41 -11.03
CA GLN A 302 13.13 9.05 -11.01
C GLN A 302 12.45 8.76 -9.67
N PHE A 303 11.17 8.43 -9.69
CA PHE A 303 10.47 7.79 -8.58
C PHE A 303 10.73 6.28 -8.58
N SER A 304 11.11 5.72 -7.44
CA SER A 304 11.23 4.27 -7.19
C SER A 304 11.09 4.02 -5.69
N ASP A 305 10.32 2.99 -5.31
CA ASP A 305 10.23 2.45 -3.95
C ASP A 305 9.96 3.52 -2.86
N SER A 306 8.95 4.38 -3.07
CA SER A 306 8.61 5.53 -2.22
C SER A 306 9.69 6.64 -2.10
N LEU A 307 10.82 6.50 -2.79
CA LEU A 307 11.88 7.50 -2.88
C LEU A 307 11.83 8.24 -4.22
N ILE A 308 12.31 9.48 -4.21
CA ILE A 308 12.48 10.33 -5.39
C ILE A 308 13.95 10.66 -5.50
N PHE A 309 14.58 10.13 -6.53
CA PHE A 309 15.95 10.40 -6.90
C PHE A 309 15.97 11.58 -7.88
N THR A 310 16.86 12.55 -7.66
CA THR A 310 17.06 13.69 -8.57
C THR A 310 18.54 14.00 -8.74
N CYS A 311 18.96 14.38 -9.94
CA CYS A 311 20.34 14.84 -10.19
C CYS A 311 20.39 16.29 -10.69
N SER A 312 21.54 16.95 -10.49
CA SER A 312 21.70 18.35 -10.84
C SER A 312 23.14 18.69 -11.26
N GLY A 313 23.26 19.78 -12.00
CA GLY A 313 24.55 20.39 -12.36
C GLY A 313 25.35 20.92 -11.16
N ASP A 314 24.76 20.98 -9.95
CA ASP A 314 25.46 21.34 -8.71
C ASP A 314 26.42 20.27 -8.15
N LYS A 315 26.73 19.25 -8.97
CA LYS A 315 27.49 18.04 -8.63
C LYS A 315 26.85 17.16 -7.57
N THR A 316 25.52 17.23 -7.38
CA THR A 316 24.84 16.36 -6.42
C THR A 316 23.73 15.51 -7.03
N LEU A 317 23.59 14.31 -6.47
CA LEU A 317 22.41 13.47 -6.61
C LEU A 317 21.73 13.41 -5.25
N LYS A 318 20.44 13.75 -5.19
CA LYS A 318 19.66 13.79 -3.96
C LYS A 318 18.58 12.73 -3.99
N VAL A 319 18.34 12.17 -2.81
CA VAL A 319 17.27 11.20 -2.57
C VAL A 319 16.34 11.82 -1.55
N TYR A 320 15.11 12.06 -1.97
CA TYR A 320 14.03 12.56 -1.12
C TYR A 320 13.07 11.42 -0.80
N GLU A 321 12.52 11.45 0.41
CA GLU A 321 11.37 10.62 0.74
C GLU A 321 10.11 11.24 0.13
N SER A 322 9.37 10.50 -0.71
CA SER A 322 8.18 11.05 -1.38
C SER A 322 7.12 11.53 -0.38
N LYS A 323 6.98 10.83 0.75
CA LYS A 323 5.97 11.03 1.80
C LYS A 323 6.23 12.18 2.79
N SER A 324 7.48 12.53 3.09
CA SER A 324 7.81 13.68 3.95
C SER A 324 8.34 14.91 3.20
N GLY A 325 8.88 14.74 1.99
CA GLY A 325 9.60 15.81 1.28
C GLY A 325 11.03 16.04 1.79
N THR A 326 11.47 15.31 2.82
CA THR A 326 12.83 15.46 3.37
C THR A 326 13.87 14.85 2.44
N CYS A 327 15.05 15.48 2.36
CA CYS A 327 16.20 14.95 1.66
C CYS A 327 16.92 13.95 2.58
N LYS A 328 16.65 12.65 2.41
CA LYS A 328 17.30 11.57 3.16
C LYS A 328 18.82 11.55 2.91
N ARG A 329 19.23 11.68 1.65
CA ARG A 329 20.65 11.70 1.29
C ARG A 329 20.96 12.72 0.20
N THR A 330 22.11 13.38 0.33
CA THR A 330 22.82 14.02 -0.76
C THR A 330 24.11 13.24 -1.00
N PHE A 331 24.33 12.79 -2.24
CA PHE A 331 25.60 12.29 -2.73
C PHE A 331 26.32 13.38 -3.52
N SER A 332 27.65 13.40 -3.46
CA SER A 332 28.48 14.33 -4.23
C SER A 332 29.23 13.58 -5.32
N ALA A 333 29.16 14.09 -6.54
CA ALA A 333 29.85 13.57 -7.72
C ALA A 333 31.19 14.29 -7.96
N SER A 334 32.07 13.68 -8.76
CA SER A 334 33.27 14.31 -9.33
C SER A 334 32.90 15.49 -10.23
N GLY A 335 31.97 15.26 -11.16
CA GLY A 335 31.47 16.23 -12.13
C GLY A 335 30.02 16.69 -11.86
N PRO A 336 29.52 17.65 -12.65
CA PRO A 336 28.08 17.92 -12.74
C PRO A 336 27.35 16.66 -13.26
N VAL A 337 26.23 16.27 -12.63
CA VAL A 337 25.52 15.03 -13.01
C VAL A 337 24.50 15.32 -14.11
N SER A 338 24.74 14.78 -15.31
CA SER A 338 23.89 14.95 -16.49
C SER A 338 22.76 13.94 -16.56
N CYS A 339 22.97 12.70 -16.10
CA CYS A 339 21.94 11.67 -16.09
C CYS A 339 22.19 10.62 -14.99
N PHE A 340 21.15 9.87 -14.59
CA PHE A 340 21.31 8.71 -13.71
C PHE A 340 20.22 7.67 -13.94
N VAL A 341 20.42 6.46 -13.42
CA VAL A 341 19.37 5.46 -13.21
C VAL A 341 19.59 4.74 -11.87
N ALA A 342 18.54 4.66 -11.06
CA ALA A 342 18.48 3.89 -9.82
C ALA A 342 17.80 2.54 -10.07
N THR A 343 18.39 1.45 -9.57
CA THR A 343 17.91 0.07 -9.77
C THR A 343 18.49 -0.89 -8.73
N LYS A 344 17.73 -1.89 -8.28
CA LYS A 344 18.21 -3.03 -7.44
C LYS A 344 19.09 -2.67 -6.21
N GLY A 345 19.01 -1.45 -5.65
CA GLY A 345 19.89 -0.99 -4.56
C GLY A 345 21.24 -0.39 -5.01
N ARG A 346 21.37 -0.01 -6.27
CA ARG A 346 22.47 0.75 -6.88
C ARG A 346 21.95 2.02 -7.54
N ILE A 347 22.82 3.02 -7.70
CA ILE A 347 22.57 4.19 -8.55
C ILE A 347 23.77 4.34 -9.50
N TYR A 348 23.49 4.34 -10.80
CA TYR A 348 24.46 4.58 -11.86
C TYR A 348 24.27 6.02 -12.35
N SER A 349 25.31 6.85 -12.28
CA SER A 349 25.22 8.30 -12.46
C SER A 349 26.26 8.79 -13.46
N GLY A 350 25.82 9.23 -14.64
CA GLY A 350 26.67 9.81 -15.68
C GLY A 350 26.93 11.30 -15.46
N CYS A 351 28.18 11.72 -15.64
CA CYS A 351 28.61 13.09 -15.41
C CYS A 351 29.07 13.79 -16.70
N GLN A 352 29.10 15.12 -16.65
CA GLN A 352 29.58 15.97 -17.75
C GLN A 352 31.10 15.89 -18.00
N ASP A 353 31.87 15.27 -17.09
CA ASP A 353 33.31 15.03 -17.23
C ASP A 353 33.64 13.62 -17.78
N GLY A 354 32.65 12.89 -18.29
CA GLY A 354 32.81 11.52 -18.80
C GLY A 354 32.89 10.45 -17.71
N SER A 355 32.78 10.81 -16.42
CA SER A 355 32.78 9.83 -15.34
C SER A 355 31.40 9.18 -15.13
N LEU A 356 31.39 7.84 -15.10
CA LEU A 356 30.29 7.03 -14.58
C LEU A 356 30.56 6.75 -13.10
N ILE A 357 29.66 7.19 -12.24
CA ILE A 357 29.73 7.00 -10.78
C ILE A 357 28.72 5.92 -10.38
N ILE A 358 29.18 4.92 -9.64
CA ILE A 358 28.37 3.82 -9.12
C ILE A 358 28.27 3.97 -7.60
N LEU A 359 27.05 4.18 -7.13
CA LEU A 359 26.73 4.40 -5.72
C LEU A 359 25.94 3.21 -5.17
N ASP A 360 26.24 2.82 -3.94
CA ASP A 360 25.42 1.93 -3.15
C ASP A 360 24.19 2.69 -2.63
N ALA A 361 23.01 2.09 -2.85
CA ALA A 361 21.74 2.59 -2.34
C ALA A 361 21.02 1.56 -1.45
N THR A 362 21.61 0.39 -1.20
CA THR A 362 21.04 -0.64 -0.30
C THR A 362 20.71 -0.05 1.07
N LYS A 363 21.63 0.73 1.62
CA LYS A 363 21.54 1.37 2.94
C LYS A 363 20.63 2.60 3.02
N LEU A 364 20.13 3.11 1.89
CA LEU A 364 19.10 4.16 1.92
C LEU A 364 17.74 3.64 2.41
N ARG A 365 17.58 2.30 2.44
CA ARG A 365 16.41 1.61 3.00
C ARG A 365 16.53 1.42 4.52
N GLU A 366 17.74 1.31 5.07
CA GLU A 366 17.99 1.15 6.52
C GLU A 366 17.47 2.37 7.32
N ASP A 367 17.60 3.59 6.78
CA ASP A 367 17.04 4.82 7.37
C ASP A 367 15.49 4.93 7.25
N GLU A 368 14.82 4.05 6.52
CA GLU A 368 13.35 4.02 6.44
C GLU A 368 12.73 3.23 7.59
N ASP A 369 13.41 2.19 8.07
CA ASP A 369 13.06 1.49 9.31
C ASP A 369 13.19 2.44 10.51
N ASP A 370 14.37 3.03 10.76
CA ASP A 370 14.64 3.75 12.02
C ASP A 370 13.81 5.04 12.23
N ILE A 371 13.39 5.72 11.14
CA ILE A 371 12.56 6.93 11.24
C ILE A 371 11.07 6.57 11.48
N TYR A 372 10.56 5.52 10.85
CA TYR A 372 9.21 5.00 11.14
C TYR A 372 9.15 4.07 12.37
N HIS A 373 10.29 3.67 12.93
CA HIS A 373 10.38 2.99 14.23
C HIS A 373 10.23 3.91 15.44
N ASN A 374 10.26 5.24 15.24
CA ASN A 374 10.09 6.25 16.30
C ASN A 374 8.72 6.95 16.28
N VAL A 375 7.79 6.49 15.44
CA VAL A 375 6.34 6.68 15.60
C VAL A 375 5.71 5.32 15.36
N GLN A 376 5.25 4.65 16.42
CA GLN A 376 4.90 3.22 16.40
C GLN A 376 3.88 2.84 15.31
N GLU A 377 4.35 2.32 14.17
CA GLU A 377 3.66 1.23 13.49
C GLU A 377 3.83 -0.06 14.31
N ASN A 378 2.90 -0.23 15.26
CA ASN A 378 2.47 -1.46 15.92
C ASN A 378 3.56 -2.47 16.33
N GLY A 379 3.74 -2.69 17.65
CA GLY A 379 4.48 -3.85 18.19
C GLY A 379 3.99 -5.20 17.63
N ILE A 380 2.71 -5.28 17.23
CA ILE A 380 2.13 -6.39 16.46
C ILE A 380 2.97 -6.68 15.20
N LYS A 381 3.32 -5.67 14.39
CA LYS A 381 4.21 -5.87 13.23
C LYS A 381 5.60 -6.33 13.67
N LYS A 382 6.22 -5.73 14.68
CA LYS A 382 7.58 -6.15 15.08
C LYS A 382 7.68 -7.58 15.61
N ILE A 383 6.65 -8.09 16.28
CA ILE A 383 6.58 -9.47 16.75
C ILE A 383 6.14 -10.42 15.62
N TYR A 384 5.11 -10.05 14.85
CA TYR A 384 4.46 -10.98 13.90
C TYR A 384 4.81 -10.79 12.42
N THR A 385 5.41 -9.70 11.94
CA THR A 385 5.87 -9.57 10.53
C THR A 385 6.86 -10.67 10.09
N PRO A 386 7.69 -11.26 10.97
CA PRO A 386 8.43 -12.48 10.61
C PRO A 386 7.54 -13.70 10.31
N MET A 387 6.35 -13.78 10.93
CA MET A 387 5.38 -14.90 10.79
C MET A 387 4.32 -14.61 9.71
N ILE A 388 3.82 -13.39 9.63
CA ILE A 388 2.79 -12.93 8.69
C ILE A 388 3.45 -12.58 7.36
N GLN A 389 3.34 -13.48 6.40
CA GLN A 389 3.79 -13.26 5.03
C GLN A 389 2.75 -12.43 4.28
N GLU A 390 2.84 -11.10 4.35
CA GLU A 390 2.04 -10.23 3.47
C GLU A 390 2.44 -10.47 2.01
N LYS A 391 1.55 -11.12 1.24
CA LYS A 391 1.73 -11.44 -0.17
C LYS A 391 0.63 -10.82 -1.00
N LYS A 392 1.02 -10.07 -2.02
CA LYS A 392 0.10 -9.63 -3.07
C LYS A 392 -0.33 -10.84 -3.89
N GLN A 393 -1.62 -11.18 -3.81
CA GLN A 393 -2.22 -12.27 -4.56
C GLN A 393 -2.27 -11.93 -6.06
N ILE A 394 -2.16 -12.97 -6.89
CA ILE A 394 -2.28 -12.89 -8.34
C ILE A 394 -3.75 -13.08 -8.71
N SER A 395 -4.40 -11.99 -9.13
CA SER A 395 -5.66 -12.04 -9.86
C SER A 395 -5.37 -12.28 -11.35
N VAL A 396 -5.89 -13.37 -11.90
CA VAL A 396 -5.93 -13.59 -13.35
C VAL A 396 -7.17 -12.89 -13.90
N GLU A 397 -7.01 -12.16 -15.00
CA GLU A 397 -8.14 -11.57 -15.74
C GLU A 397 -8.57 -12.52 -16.87
N GLY A 398 -9.86 -12.49 -17.23
CA GLY A 398 -10.42 -13.33 -18.29
C GLY A 398 -10.11 -12.78 -19.69
N PRO A 399 -10.10 -13.63 -20.73
CA PRO A 399 -9.87 -13.19 -22.10
C PRO A 399 -11.04 -12.33 -22.60
N GLU A 400 -10.75 -11.27 -23.34
CA GLU A 400 -11.77 -10.36 -23.87
C GLU A 400 -12.19 -10.79 -25.28
N VAL A 401 -13.51 -10.87 -25.51
CA VAL A 401 -14.12 -11.32 -26.76
C VAL A 401 -15.24 -10.33 -27.10
N ASP A 402 -15.17 -9.69 -28.27
CA ASP A 402 -16.16 -8.71 -28.75
C ASP A 402 -16.49 -7.58 -27.75
N GLY A 403 -15.49 -7.14 -26.97
CA GLY A 403 -15.64 -6.12 -25.92
C GLY A 403 -16.28 -6.63 -24.61
N VAL A 404 -16.61 -7.92 -24.53
CA VAL A 404 -17.08 -8.59 -23.32
C VAL A 404 -15.95 -9.44 -22.75
N ARG A 405 -15.55 -9.15 -21.51
CA ARG A 405 -14.55 -9.95 -20.81
C ARG A 405 -15.17 -11.30 -20.39
N ALA A 406 -14.74 -12.38 -21.03
CA ALA A 406 -15.21 -13.73 -20.71
C ALA A 406 -14.80 -14.13 -19.28
N PRO A 407 -15.60 -14.94 -18.57
CA PRO A 407 -15.28 -15.36 -17.21
C PRO A 407 -13.97 -16.15 -17.15
N VAL A 408 -13.23 -15.97 -16.05
CA VAL A 408 -12.01 -16.73 -15.76
C VAL A 408 -12.42 -18.16 -15.38
N ASP A 409 -11.81 -19.17 -16.01
CA ASP A 409 -11.98 -20.56 -15.53
C ASP A 409 -11.32 -20.73 -14.15
N THR A 410 -12.16 -20.75 -13.12
CA THR A 410 -11.78 -20.90 -11.72
C THR A 410 -11.56 -22.37 -11.33
N SER A 411 -11.96 -23.34 -12.17
CA SER A 411 -11.70 -24.77 -11.96
C SER A 411 -10.22 -25.12 -12.15
N LEU A 412 -9.50 -24.32 -12.96
CA LEU A 412 -8.05 -24.47 -13.16
C LEU A 412 -7.25 -24.22 -11.86
N PRO A 413 -6.05 -24.81 -11.72
CA PRO A 413 -5.17 -24.62 -10.56
C PRO A 413 -4.94 -23.16 -10.16
N ASN A 414 -4.72 -22.91 -8.88
CA ASN A 414 -4.59 -21.56 -8.34
C ASN A 414 -3.26 -20.92 -8.79
N PRO A 415 -3.28 -19.74 -9.43
CA PRO A 415 -2.07 -19.06 -9.94
C PRO A 415 -1.08 -18.61 -8.86
N ASN A 416 -1.44 -18.72 -7.58
CA ASN A 416 -0.59 -18.37 -6.43
C ASN A 416 0.33 -19.53 -5.96
N ASP A 417 0.39 -20.66 -6.68
CA ASP A 417 1.06 -21.92 -6.30
C ASP A 417 0.55 -22.51 -4.96
N TYR A 418 -0.68 -22.15 -4.55
CA TYR A 418 -1.30 -22.67 -3.33
C TYR A 418 -2.82 -22.78 -3.49
N GLU A 419 -3.34 -23.99 -3.32
CA GLU A 419 -4.78 -24.28 -3.32
C GLU A 419 -5.38 -24.05 -1.94
N PHE A 420 -6.62 -23.56 -1.89
CA PHE A 420 -7.40 -23.42 -0.66
C PHE A 420 -8.60 -24.37 -0.68
N ASP A 421 -8.91 -24.98 0.45
CA ASP A 421 -10.07 -25.85 0.57
C ASP A 421 -11.34 -25.04 0.84
N ASN A 422 -11.27 -24.18 1.86
CA ASN A 422 -12.42 -23.45 2.38
C ASN A 422 -12.17 -21.94 2.28
N LEU A 423 -13.05 -21.23 1.56
CA LEU A 423 -13.12 -19.76 1.56
C LEU A 423 -14.25 -19.32 2.49
N TYR A 424 -13.95 -18.42 3.40
CA TYR A 424 -14.90 -17.78 4.30
C TYR A 424 -14.96 -16.28 3.98
N LEU A 425 -16.16 -15.75 3.76
CA LEU A 425 -16.39 -14.33 3.51
C LEU A 425 -17.13 -13.73 4.70
N ASP A 426 -16.51 -12.80 5.41
CA ASP A 426 -17.26 -11.76 6.10
C ASP A 426 -17.92 -10.88 5.04
N MET A 427 -19.24 -10.94 4.95
CA MET A 427 -20.00 -10.16 3.99
C MET A 427 -20.10 -8.69 4.41
N ASN A 428 -20.00 -8.33 5.69
CA ASN A 428 -20.13 -6.95 6.12
C ASN A 428 -18.91 -6.10 5.69
N GLY A 429 -17.72 -6.70 5.70
CA GLY A 429 -16.52 -6.15 5.05
C GLY A 429 -16.60 -5.99 3.52
N ILE A 430 -17.61 -6.59 2.86
CA ILE A 430 -17.89 -6.46 1.41
C ILE A 430 -19.02 -5.47 1.13
N ILE A 431 -20.15 -5.60 1.84
CA ILE A 431 -21.35 -4.77 1.66
C ILE A 431 -21.02 -3.29 1.86
N HIS A 432 -20.28 -2.95 2.92
CA HIS A 432 -19.91 -1.57 3.21
C HIS A 432 -19.16 -0.88 2.05
N PRO A 433 -17.99 -1.40 1.58
CA PRO A 433 -17.29 -0.83 0.41
C PRO A 433 -18.11 -0.77 -0.89
N CYS A 434 -19.07 -1.68 -1.10
CA CYS A 434 -19.91 -1.66 -2.30
C CYS A 434 -21.04 -0.63 -2.24
N CYS A 435 -21.64 -0.38 -1.07
CA CYS A 435 -22.67 0.63 -0.89
C CYS A 435 -22.13 2.07 -0.79
N HIS A 436 -20.92 2.29 -0.24
CA HIS A 436 -20.31 3.62 -0.12
C HIS A 436 -18.84 3.71 -0.62
N PRO A 437 -18.56 3.34 -1.89
CA PRO A 437 -17.20 3.25 -2.43
C PRO A 437 -16.48 4.60 -2.51
N GLU A 438 -15.42 4.81 -1.72
CA GLU A 438 -14.65 6.08 -1.72
C GLU A 438 -13.99 6.46 -3.06
N ASN A 439 -13.74 5.48 -3.94
CA ASN A 439 -12.96 5.66 -5.18
C ASN A 439 -13.83 5.63 -6.46
N LYS A 440 -15.15 5.57 -6.30
CA LYS A 440 -16.20 5.61 -7.35
C LYS A 440 -17.31 6.58 -6.88
N PRO A 441 -18.27 7.00 -7.73
CA PRO A 441 -19.57 7.44 -7.21
C PRO A 441 -20.25 6.30 -6.43
N ALA A 442 -21.10 6.65 -5.45
CA ALA A 442 -21.97 5.65 -4.81
C ALA A 442 -23.01 5.11 -5.82
N PRO A 443 -23.45 3.85 -5.67
CA PRO A 443 -24.59 3.29 -6.41
C PRO A 443 -25.86 4.13 -6.25
N LYS A 444 -26.72 4.15 -7.28
CA LYS A 444 -27.95 4.96 -7.29
C LYS A 444 -29.11 4.34 -6.50
N ASN A 445 -29.17 3.01 -6.42
CA ASN A 445 -30.26 2.22 -5.86
C ASN A 445 -29.75 0.87 -5.32
N GLU A 446 -30.62 0.06 -4.69
CA GLU A 446 -30.23 -1.26 -4.17
C GLU A 446 -29.72 -2.20 -5.28
N ASP A 447 -30.30 -2.19 -6.48
CA ASP A 447 -29.87 -3.07 -7.59
C ASP A 447 -28.39 -2.88 -7.97
N GLU A 448 -27.95 -1.63 -8.14
CA GLU A 448 -26.54 -1.32 -8.41
C GLU A 448 -25.61 -1.74 -7.24
N MET A 449 -26.12 -1.77 -6.00
CA MET A 449 -25.38 -2.28 -4.84
C MET A 449 -25.27 -3.81 -4.86
N MET A 450 -26.36 -4.53 -5.18
CA MET A 450 -26.35 -6.00 -5.28
C MET A 450 -25.38 -6.46 -6.37
N VAL A 451 -25.39 -5.82 -7.55
CA VAL A 451 -24.43 -6.10 -8.63
C VAL A 451 -22.98 -5.84 -8.18
N ALA A 452 -22.71 -4.72 -7.49
CA ALA A 452 -21.38 -4.44 -6.97
C ALA A 452 -20.92 -5.46 -5.91
N ILE A 453 -21.83 -5.99 -5.08
CA ILE A 453 -21.55 -7.08 -4.13
C ILE A 453 -21.21 -8.38 -4.89
N PHE A 454 -21.97 -8.74 -5.93
CA PHE A 454 -21.70 -9.93 -6.75
C PHE A 454 -20.34 -9.85 -7.46
N GLU A 455 -20.02 -8.72 -8.10
CA GLU A 455 -18.70 -8.47 -8.71
C GLU A 455 -17.56 -8.65 -7.69
N TYR A 456 -17.78 -8.22 -6.44
CA TYR A 456 -16.76 -8.35 -5.39
C TYR A 456 -16.58 -9.81 -4.94
N ILE A 457 -17.66 -10.57 -4.77
CA ILE A 457 -17.59 -12.00 -4.42
C ILE A 457 -16.88 -12.78 -5.54
N ASP A 458 -17.27 -12.58 -6.81
CA ASP A 458 -16.62 -13.21 -7.97
C ASP A 458 -15.11 -12.91 -8.01
N ARG A 459 -14.74 -11.66 -7.73
CA ARG A 459 -13.34 -11.21 -7.68
C ARG A 459 -12.56 -11.95 -6.59
N ILE A 460 -13.07 -12.07 -5.36
CA ILE A 460 -12.39 -12.83 -4.30
C ILE A 460 -12.35 -14.33 -4.62
N PHE A 461 -13.44 -14.89 -5.15
CA PHE A 461 -13.53 -16.30 -5.55
C PHE A 461 -12.49 -16.65 -6.64
N SER A 462 -12.33 -15.81 -7.67
CA SER A 462 -11.38 -16.05 -8.77
C SER A 462 -9.90 -16.07 -8.33
N ILE A 463 -9.58 -15.39 -7.22
CA ILE A 463 -8.24 -15.31 -6.61
C ILE A 463 -7.99 -16.53 -5.70
N VAL A 464 -8.95 -16.90 -4.85
CA VAL A 464 -8.78 -17.95 -3.84
C VAL A 464 -9.08 -19.35 -4.39
N ARG A 465 -10.08 -19.48 -5.26
CA ARG A 465 -10.51 -20.74 -5.89
C ARG A 465 -10.70 -21.90 -4.89
N PRO A 466 -11.64 -21.77 -3.93
CA PRO A 466 -11.88 -22.81 -2.94
C PRO A 466 -12.24 -24.16 -3.58
N ARG A 467 -11.79 -25.27 -2.99
CA ARG A 467 -11.97 -26.62 -3.55
C ARG A 467 -12.97 -27.51 -2.80
N LYS A 468 -13.30 -27.19 -1.53
CA LYS A 468 -14.24 -27.95 -0.68
C LYS A 468 -15.46 -27.14 -0.24
N LEU A 469 -15.30 -25.84 0.08
CA LEU A 469 -16.34 -25.00 0.69
C LEU A 469 -16.21 -23.50 0.33
N LEU A 470 -17.35 -22.85 0.09
CA LEU A 470 -17.54 -21.41 0.27
C LEU A 470 -18.52 -21.18 1.43
N TYR A 471 -18.16 -20.37 2.42
CA TYR A 471 -19.03 -19.96 3.53
C TYR A 471 -19.19 -18.44 3.50
N MET A 472 -20.43 -17.96 3.43
CA MET A 472 -20.78 -16.54 3.30
C MET A 472 -21.54 -16.10 4.54
N ALA A 473 -20.94 -15.24 5.37
CA ALA A 473 -21.49 -14.83 6.67
C ALA A 473 -21.86 -13.35 6.68
N ILE A 474 -23.16 -13.05 6.82
CA ILE A 474 -23.67 -11.70 7.09
C ILE A 474 -23.83 -11.54 8.61
N ASP A 475 -23.59 -10.36 9.17
CA ASP A 475 -23.88 -10.12 10.60
C ASP A 475 -25.36 -10.37 10.91
N GLY A 476 -25.59 -11.32 11.84
CA GLY A 476 -26.86 -11.47 12.51
C GLY A 476 -26.95 -10.62 13.78
N VAL A 477 -27.94 -10.93 14.63
CA VAL A 477 -28.04 -10.32 15.96
C VAL A 477 -26.79 -10.61 16.77
N ALA A 478 -26.15 -9.56 17.29
CA ALA A 478 -24.88 -9.64 18.00
C ALA A 478 -25.11 -9.73 19.53
N PRO A 479 -24.11 -10.18 20.32
CA PRO A 479 -24.20 -10.16 21.78
C PRO A 479 -24.31 -8.73 22.35
N ARG A 480 -24.94 -8.58 23.51
CA ARG A 480 -25.22 -7.27 24.16
C ARG A 480 -23.96 -6.39 24.31
N ALA A 481 -22.81 -7.00 24.58
CA ALA A 481 -21.50 -6.33 24.59
C ALA A 481 -21.20 -5.58 23.27
N LYS A 482 -21.35 -6.24 22.12
CA LYS A 482 -21.15 -5.62 20.78
C LYS A 482 -22.26 -4.63 20.45
N MET A 483 -23.52 -4.92 20.82
CA MET A 483 -24.66 -4.03 20.54
C MET A 483 -24.41 -2.60 21.05
N ASN A 484 -23.83 -2.44 22.24
CA ASN A 484 -23.52 -1.12 22.79
C ASN A 484 -22.48 -0.37 21.94
N GLN A 485 -21.51 -1.09 21.37
CA GLN A 485 -20.50 -0.51 20.48
C GLN A 485 -21.11 -0.17 19.11
N GLN A 486 -21.94 -1.05 18.54
CA GLN A 486 -22.72 -0.77 17.33
C GLN A 486 -23.60 0.47 17.51
N ARG A 487 -24.35 0.57 18.62
CA ARG A 487 -25.15 1.76 18.97
C ARG A 487 -24.32 3.03 19.01
N SER A 488 -23.15 2.99 19.66
CA SER A 488 -22.19 4.10 19.68
C SER A 488 -21.71 4.52 18.28
N ARG A 489 -21.51 3.59 17.36
CA ARG A 489 -21.17 3.89 15.95
C ARG A 489 -22.38 4.49 15.20
N ARG A 490 -23.57 3.87 15.31
CA ARG A 490 -24.81 4.28 14.61
C ARG A 490 -25.28 5.68 15.01
N PHE A 491 -25.30 6.00 16.31
CA PHE A 491 -25.63 7.34 16.81
C PHE A 491 -24.63 8.42 16.34
N ARG A 492 -23.32 8.10 16.33
CA ARG A 492 -22.29 9.01 15.79
C ARG A 492 -22.47 9.25 14.29
N ALA A 493 -22.69 8.22 13.49
CA ALA A 493 -22.92 8.36 12.05
C ALA A 493 -24.11 9.28 11.73
N SER A 494 -25.22 9.18 12.46
CA SER A 494 -26.36 10.09 12.30
C SER A 494 -26.07 11.51 12.76
N LYS A 495 -25.34 11.71 13.87
CA LYS A 495 -24.91 13.03 14.35
C LYS A 495 -23.96 13.71 13.35
N GLU A 496 -22.91 13.03 12.91
CA GLU A 496 -21.96 13.52 11.90
C GLU A 496 -22.66 13.83 10.57
N THR A 497 -23.66 13.05 10.16
CA THR A 497 -24.45 13.30 8.94
C THR A 497 -25.30 14.56 9.07
N LYS A 498 -25.94 14.79 10.24
CA LYS A 498 -26.70 16.00 10.54
C LYS A 498 -25.79 17.24 10.58
N GLU A 499 -24.71 17.20 11.37
CA GLU A 499 -23.73 18.30 11.47
C GLU A 499 -23.15 18.68 10.10
N LYS A 500 -22.84 17.69 9.26
CA LYS A 500 -22.36 17.90 7.89
C LYS A 500 -23.41 18.54 6.98
N ALA A 501 -24.70 18.19 7.13
CA ALA A 501 -25.79 18.83 6.38
C ALA A 501 -26.00 20.29 6.81
N GLU A 502 -25.99 20.54 8.13
CA GLU A 502 -26.10 21.88 8.71
C GLU A 502 -24.90 22.77 8.32
N GLU A 503 -23.68 22.23 8.31
CA GLU A 503 -22.48 22.95 7.87
C GLU A 503 -22.49 23.25 6.37
N MET A 504 -22.93 22.30 5.53
CA MET A 504 -23.11 22.55 4.09
C MET A 504 -24.18 23.63 3.84
N ALA A 505 -25.27 23.65 4.61
CA ALA A 505 -26.27 24.71 4.53
C ALA A 505 -25.69 26.07 4.96
N ARG A 506 -24.99 26.13 6.10
CA ARG A 506 -24.32 27.34 6.61
C ARG A 506 -23.34 27.93 5.60
N ILE A 507 -22.47 27.10 5.02
CA ILE A 507 -21.52 27.51 3.98
C ILE A 507 -22.24 28.00 2.71
N ARG A 508 -23.34 27.35 2.29
CA ARG A 508 -24.14 27.82 1.14
C ARG A 508 -24.75 29.19 1.41
N SER A 509 -25.36 29.42 2.59
CA SER A 509 -25.88 30.74 2.98
C SER A 509 -24.80 31.82 3.02
N GLU A 510 -23.66 31.55 3.67
CA GLU A 510 -22.54 32.52 3.75
C GLU A 510 -21.96 32.86 2.37
N LEU A 511 -21.98 31.92 1.42
CA LEU A 511 -21.57 32.16 0.03
C LEU A 511 -22.63 32.94 -0.76
N MET A 512 -23.92 32.69 -0.55
CA MET A 512 -25.01 33.49 -1.14
C MET A 512 -24.95 34.95 -0.67
N GLU A 513 -24.78 35.20 0.62
CA GLU A 513 -24.63 36.55 1.18
C GLU A 513 -23.43 37.32 0.61
N LYS A 514 -22.35 36.60 0.28
CA LYS A 514 -21.16 37.15 -0.39
C LYS A 514 -21.32 37.31 -1.92
N GLY A 515 -22.51 37.03 -2.46
CA GLY A 515 -22.81 37.16 -3.89
C GLY A 515 -22.17 36.10 -4.78
N ALA A 516 -21.76 34.96 -4.22
CA ALA A 516 -21.15 33.88 -4.99
C ALA A 516 -22.22 33.03 -5.70
N LEU A 517 -22.05 32.82 -7.01
CA LEU A 517 -22.85 31.87 -7.78
C LEU A 517 -22.56 30.44 -7.30
N LEU A 518 -23.50 29.87 -6.54
CA LEU A 518 -23.44 28.47 -6.14
C LEU A 518 -23.77 27.55 -7.31
N PRO A 519 -23.18 26.34 -7.37
CA PRO A 519 -23.71 25.29 -8.23
C PRO A 519 -25.14 24.95 -7.81
N PRO A 520 -26.00 24.51 -8.74
CA PRO A 520 -27.32 23.97 -8.41
C PRO A 520 -27.16 22.88 -7.35
N GLU A 521 -28.18 22.71 -6.51
CA GLU A 521 -28.22 21.51 -5.68
C GLU A 521 -28.20 20.30 -6.61
N LYS A 522 -27.37 19.30 -6.27
CA LYS A 522 -27.52 17.99 -6.88
C LYS A 522 -28.94 17.54 -6.57
N GLU A 523 -29.59 16.93 -7.55
CA GLU A 523 -30.82 16.19 -7.31
C GLU A 523 -30.61 15.27 -6.11
N LYS A 524 -31.64 15.12 -5.27
CA LYS A 524 -31.58 14.28 -4.07
C LYS A 524 -31.60 12.81 -4.50
N THR A 525 -30.47 12.33 -5.01
CA THR A 525 -30.13 10.91 -5.05
C THR A 525 -30.44 10.33 -3.67
N GLU A 526 -31.22 9.25 -3.64
CA GLU A 526 -31.70 8.67 -2.39
C GLU A 526 -30.53 8.43 -1.44
N HIS A 527 -30.56 9.10 -0.28
CA HIS A 527 -29.41 9.10 0.62
C HIS A 527 -29.37 7.75 1.33
N PHE A 528 -28.53 6.85 0.84
CA PHE A 528 -28.30 5.55 1.44
C PHE A 528 -27.78 5.70 2.88
N ASP A 529 -28.70 5.57 3.85
CA ASP A 529 -28.37 5.51 5.26
C ASP A 529 -27.71 4.16 5.56
N SER A 530 -26.39 4.17 5.71
CA SER A 530 -25.57 2.99 6.02
C SER A 530 -25.97 2.25 7.30
N ASN A 531 -26.86 2.81 8.12
CA ASN A 531 -27.47 2.11 9.25
C ASN A 531 -28.39 0.96 8.79
N CYS A 532 -28.90 0.96 7.55
CA CYS A 532 -29.67 -0.15 6.98
C CYS A 532 -28.90 -1.48 6.95
N ILE A 533 -27.56 -1.43 6.99
CA ILE A 533 -26.65 -2.58 7.06
C ILE A 533 -26.61 -3.08 8.52
N THR A 534 -27.76 -3.59 8.98
CA THR A 534 -28.00 -4.11 10.34
C THR A 534 -29.11 -5.19 10.22
N PRO A 535 -29.02 -6.35 10.91
CA PRO A 535 -30.01 -7.43 10.79
C PRO A 535 -31.45 -6.96 11.11
N GLY A 536 -32.42 -7.48 10.35
CA GLY A 536 -33.84 -7.17 10.52
C GLY A 536 -34.37 -6.01 9.67
N THR A 537 -33.50 -5.28 8.96
CA THR A 537 -33.94 -4.32 7.93
C THR A 537 -34.43 -5.02 6.67
N GLU A 538 -35.22 -4.31 5.86
CA GLU A 538 -35.72 -4.82 4.58
C GLU A 538 -34.57 -5.04 3.58
N PHE A 539 -33.59 -4.11 3.53
CA PHE A 539 -32.34 -4.26 2.78
C PHE A 539 -31.63 -5.59 3.07
N MET A 540 -31.54 -6.01 4.33
CA MET A 540 -30.90 -7.29 4.69
C MET A 540 -31.72 -8.51 4.25
N ALA A 541 -33.05 -8.41 4.23
CA ALA A 541 -33.92 -9.46 3.69
C ALA A 541 -33.80 -9.56 2.15
N ASN A 542 -33.80 -8.42 1.45
CA ASN A 542 -33.54 -8.32 0.01
C ASN A 542 -32.18 -8.92 -0.33
N LEU A 543 -31.12 -8.54 0.39
CA LEU A 543 -29.76 -9.05 0.21
C LEU A 543 -29.69 -10.58 0.36
N SER A 544 -30.38 -11.17 1.34
CA SER A 544 -30.44 -12.64 1.48
C SER A 544 -31.08 -13.29 0.25
N ILE A 545 -32.20 -12.75 -0.26
CA ILE A 545 -32.87 -13.25 -1.48
C ILE A 545 -31.93 -13.13 -2.69
N CYS A 546 -31.31 -11.97 -2.89
CA CYS A 546 -30.36 -11.70 -3.97
C CYS A 546 -29.14 -12.64 -3.93
N LEU A 547 -28.56 -12.88 -2.76
CA LEU A 547 -27.43 -13.80 -2.60
C LEU A 547 -27.80 -15.27 -2.84
N ARG A 548 -29.01 -15.71 -2.44
CA ARG A 548 -29.51 -17.07 -2.75
C ARG A 548 -29.67 -17.27 -4.27
N TYR A 549 -30.15 -16.26 -4.99
CA TYR A 549 -30.19 -16.27 -6.46
C TYR A 549 -28.78 -16.31 -7.07
N TYR A 550 -27.86 -15.46 -6.61
CA TYR A 550 -26.47 -15.45 -7.07
C TYR A 550 -25.76 -16.80 -6.87
N ILE A 551 -25.91 -17.43 -5.70
CA ILE A 551 -25.38 -18.78 -5.43
C ILE A 551 -25.99 -19.82 -6.38
N ALA A 552 -27.30 -19.75 -6.63
CA ALA A 552 -27.99 -20.65 -7.54
C ALA A 552 -27.55 -20.48 -9.00
N ASP A 553 -27.31 -19.25 -9.47
CA ASP A 553 -26.73 -18.97 -10.78
C ASP A 553 -25.30 -19.53 -10.88
N ARG A 554 -24.40 -19.14 -9.97
CA ARG A 554 -22.98 -19.53 -10.03
C ARG A 554 -22.79 -21.04 -9.92
N LEU A 555 -23.56 -21.74 -9.07
CA LEU A 555 -23.54 -23.22 -9.02
C LEU A 555 -23.91 -23.87 -10.35
N ASN A 556 -24.78 -23.26 -11.16
CA ASN A 556 -25.18 -23.76 -12.47
C ASN A 556 -24.23 -23.32 -13.60
N ASN A 557 -23.71 -22.09 -13.56
CA ASN A 557 -23.04 -21.46 -14.69
C ASN A 557 -21.50 -21.40 -14.56
N ASP A 558 -20.92 -21.40 -13.36
CA ASP A 558 -19.46 -21.37 -13.15
C ASP A 558 -18.86 -22.81 -12.99
N PRO A 559 -17.85 -23.21 -13.79
CA PRO A 559 -17.21 -24.52 -13.68
C PRO A 559 -16.51 -24.81 -12.35
N GLY A 560 -15.94 -23.82 -11.67
CA GLY A 560 -15.25 -24.00 -10.40
C GLY A 560 -16.19 -24.14 -9.21
N TRP A 561 -17.41 -23.58 -9.30
CA TRP A 561 -18.47 -23.78 -8.30
C TRP A 561 -19.08 -25.19 -8.37
N LYS A 562 -18.90 -25.93 -9.48
CA LYS A 562 -19.55 -27.23 -9.73
C LYS A 562 -19.42 -28.25 -8.59
N ASN A 563 -18.25 -28.33 -7.97
CA ASN A 563 -17.91 -29.39 -7.01
C ASN A 563 -17.90 -28.92 -5.54
N ILE A 564 -17.99 -27.62 -5.28
CA ILE A 564 -17.92 -27.10 -3.91
C ILE A 564 -19.26 -27.24 -3.18
N LYS A 565 -19.19 -27.10 -1.85
CA LYS A 565 -20.36 -26.86 -0.99
C LYS A 565 -20.47 -25.35 -0.76
N VAL A 566 -21.66 -24.77 -0.77
CA VAL A 566 -21.85 -23.34 -0.46
C VAL A 566 -22.78 -23.19 0.74
N ILE A 567 -22.33 -22.52 1.79
CA ILE A 567 -23.16 -22.15 2.95
C ILE A 567 -23.42 -20.64 2.93
N LEU A 568 -24.68 -20.24 3.03
CA LEU A 568 -25.10 -18.86 3.32
C LEU A 568 -25.64 -18.79 4.75
N SER A 569 -24.95 -18.02 5.59
CA SER A 569 -25.40 -17.65 6.94
C SER A 569 -25.90 -16.22 6.92
N ASP A 570 -27.20 -16.05 6.70
CA ASP A 570 -27.82 -14.74 6.52
C ASP A 570 -28.02 -13.98 7.85
N ALA A 571 -28.53 -12.74 7.74
CA ALA A 571 -28.75 -11.83 8.87
C ALA A 571 -29.81 -12.31 9.89
N ASN A 572 -30.59 -13.34 9.58
CA ASN A 572 -31.53 -13.95 10.52
C ASN A 572 -30.85 -15.03 11.38
N VAL A 573 -29.67 -15.54 10.98
CA VAL A 573 -28.85 -16.44 11.81
C VAL A 573 -28.01 -15.60 12.78
N PRO A 574 -28.23 -15.69 14.12
CA PRO A 574 -27.59 -14.81 15.09
C PRO A 574 -26.09 -15.06 15.24
N GLY A 575 -25.36 -14.00 15.58
CA GLY A 575 -23.90 -13.96 15.66
C GLY A 575 -23.29 -13.03 14.59
N GLU A 576 -22.20 -12.38 14.97
CA GLU A 576 -21.35 -11.56 14.10
C GLU A 576 -20.70 -12.46 13.03
N GLY A 577 -20.52 -11.98 11.80
CA GLY A 577 -20.12 -12.79 10.65
C GLY A 577 -18.81 -13.54 10.86
N GLU A 578 -17.79 -12.85 11.40
CA GLU A 578 -16.51 -13.44 11.79
C GLU A 578 -16.67 -14.54 12.86
N HIS A 579 -17.54 -14.33 13.85
CA HIS A 579 -17.76 -15.31 14.92
C HIS A 579 -18.61 -16.50 14.45
N LYS A 580 -19.56 -16.34 13.52
CA LYS A 580 -20.27 -17.47 12.89
C LYS A 580 -19.31 -18.36 12.10
N ILE A 581 -18.37 -17.75 11.36
CA ILE A 581 -17.28 -18.47 10.68
C ILE A 581 -16.39 -19.25 11.67
N MET A 582 -16.00 -18.63 12.78
CA MET A 582 -15.14 -19.27 13.79
C MET A 582 -15.87 -20.36 14.59
N ASP A 583 -17.17 -20.19 14.82
CA ASP A 583 -18.06 -21.22 15.37
C ASP A 583 -18.15 -22.43 14.45
N TYR A 584 -18.40 -22.22 13.16
CA TYR A 584 -18.38 -23.30 12.16
C TYR A 584 -17.02 -24.02 12.18
N ILE A 585 -15.90 -23.30 12.03
CA ILE A 585 -14.56 -23.90 12.04
C ILE A 585 -14.33 -24.72 13.32
N ARG A 586 -14.65 -24.17 14.49
CA ARG A 586 -14.43 -24.82 15.79
C ARG A 586 -15.28 -26.08 15.97
N LYS A 587 -16.55 -26.06 15.55
CA LYS A 587 -17.47 -27.21 15.64
C LYS A 587 -17.16 -28.30 14.61
N GLN A 588 -16.72 -27.93 13.40
CA GLN A 588 -16.18 -28.90 12.44
C GLN A 588 -14.89 -29.54 13.00
N ARG A 589 -13.93 -28.73 13.46
CA ARG A 589 -12.62 -29.17 13.98
C ARG A 589 -12.71 -30.12 15.20
N ALA A 590 -13.81 -30.09 15.95
CA ALA A 590 -14.09 -31.02 17.04
C ALA A 590 -14.71 -32.37 16.60
N SER A 591 -15.15 -32.49 15.34
CA SER A 591 -15.64 -33.75 14.77
C SER A 591 -14.48 -34.71 14.49
N PRO A 592 -14.63 -36.02 14.78
CA PRO A 592 -13.64 -37.04 14.43
C PRO A 592 -13.46 -37.25 12.91
N HIS A 593 -14.28 -36.60 12.07
CA HIS A 593 -14.21 -36.67 10.61
C HIS A 593 -13.56 -35.45 9.95
N HIS A 594 -13.12 -34.46 10.72
CA HIS A 594 -12.44 -33.27 10.19
C HIS A 594 -11.06 -33.61 9.63
N ASP A 595 -10.71 -33.00 8.49
CA ASP A 595 -9.38 -33.12 7.89
C ASP A 595 -8.42 -32.10 8.55
N PRO A 596 -7.45 -32.54 9.37
CA PRO A 596 -6.56 -31.67 10.15
C PRO A 596 -5.53 -30.91 9.29
N ASN A 597 -5.58 -31.09 7.96
CA ASN A 597 -4.76 -30.40 6.98
C ASN A 597 -5.58 -29.48 6.06
N THR A 598 -6.86 -29.21 6.40
CA THR A 598 -7.75 -28.32 5.66
C THR A 598 -7.15 -26.91 5.55
N LYS A 599 -7.22 -26.32 4.34
CA LYS A 599 -6.63 -25.02 4.03
C LYS A 599 -7.69 -23.92 4.04
N HIS A 600 -7.64 -23.06 5.04
CA HIS A 600 -8.63 -22.03 5.30
C HIS A 600 -8.18 -20.67 4.75
N CYS A 601 -9.07 -19.97 4.03
CA CYS A 601 -8.87 -18.59 3.59
C CYS A 601 -10.03 -17.72 4.09
N LEU A 602 -9.76 -16.73 4.93
CA LEU A 602 -10.74 -15.81 5.49
C LEU A 602 -10.62 -14.44 4.82
N ASN A 603 -11.70 -13.93 4.22
CA ASN A 603 -11.76 -12.57 3.70
C ASN A 603 -12.38 -11.64 4.74
N GLY A 604 -11.67 -10.55 5.05
CA GLY A 604 -12.10 -9.48 5.95
C GLY A 604 -10.95 -8.52 6.24
N ALA A 605 -11.23 -7.32 6.75
CA ALA A 605 -10.23 -6.25 6.92
C ALA A 605 -9.72 -6.05 8.36
N ASP A 606 -10.52 -6.46 9.34
CA ASP A 606 -10.33 -6.14 10.76
C ASP A 606 -9.14 -6.82 11.45
N ALA A 607 -8.72 -6.24 12.57
CA ALA A 607 -7.59 -6.71 13.35
C ALA A 607 -7.91 -8.00 14.11
N ASP A 608 -9.14 -8.13 14.59
CA ASP A 608 -9.64 -9.22 15.43
C ASP A 608 -9.61 -10.56 14.66
N LEU A 609 -9.86 -10.55 13.34
CA LEU A 609 -9.69 -11.68 12.43
C LEU A 609 -8.31 -12.38 12.54
N ILE A 610 -7.24 -11.64 12.82
CA ILE A 610 -5.89 -12.22 13.03
C ILE A 610 -5.84 -13.01 14.33
N MET A 611 -6.45 -12.49 15.39
CA MET A 611 -6.50 -13.14 16.70
C MET A 611 -7.47 -14.33 16.70
N LEU A 612 -8.61 -14.21 16.02
CA LEU A 612 -9.56 -15.30 15.79
C LEU A 612 -8.91 -16.43 14.95
N GLY A 613 -8.24 -16.08 13.85
CA GLY A 613 -7.50 -17.04 13.02
C GLY A 613 -6.44 -17.82 13.82
N LEU A 614 -5.71 -17.17 14.73
CA LEU A 614 -4.80 -17.83 15.66
C LEU A 614 -5.54 -18.71 16.69
N ALA A 615 -6.70 -18.27 17.20
CA ALA A 615 -7.51 -19.01 18.17
C ALA A 615 -8.13 -20.31 17.61
N THR A 616 -8.25 -20.45 16.29
CA THR A 616 -8.70 -21.71 15.65
C THR A 616 -7.78 -22.91 15.95
N HIS A 617 -6.47 -22.64 16.15
CA HIS A 617 -5.40 -23.64 16.16
C HIS A 617 -5.27 -24.48 14.87
N GLU A 618 -5.81 -24.01 13.73
CA GLU A 618 -5.58 -24.62 12.41
C GLU A 618 -4.20 -24.27 11.84
N LEU A 619 -3.46 -25.27 11.34
CA LEU A 619 -2.09 -25.07 10.85
C LEU A 619 -2.02 -24.38 9.48
N HIS A 620 -3.10 -24.41 8.71
CA HIS A 620 -3.18 -23.89 7.34
C HIS A 620 -4.19 -22.75 7.19
N PHE A 621 -4.14 -21.79 8.13
CA PHE A 621 -4.96 -20.57 8.08
C PHE A 621 -4.33 -19.45 7.24
N THR A 622 -5.14 -18.65 6.57
CA THR A 622 -4.72 -17.46 5.79
C THR A 622 -5.84 -16.41 5.79
N ILE A 623 -5.46 -15.14 5.79
CA ILE A 623 -6.40 -14.00 5.70
C ILE A 623 -6.12 -13.22 4.41
N ILE A 624 -7.16 -12.90 3.66
CA ILE A 624 -7.11 -12.09 2.44
C ILE A 624 -7.87 -10.77 2.63
N ARG A 625 -7.22 -9.66 2.31
CA ARG A 625 -7.74 -8.29 2.45
C ARG A 625 -7.23 -7.38 1.34
N GLU A 626 -7.87 -6.23 1.14
CA GLU A 626 -7.34 -5.23 0.21
C GLU A 626 -6.03 -4.59 0.72
N GLU A 627 -5.20 -4.14 -0.21
CA GLU A 627 -3.91 -3.49 0.06
C GLU A 627 -4.14 -2.09 0.66
N PHE A 628 -4.03 -1.95 1.99
CA PHE A 628 -4.08 -0.64 2.64
C PHE A 628 -2.90 0.23 2.21
N LYS A 629 -3.15 1.18 1.31
CA LYS A 629 -2.14 2.10 0.75
C LYS A 629 -1.95 3.30 1.68
N PRO A 630 -0.84 3.42 2.45
CA PRO A 630 -0.71 4.41 3.53
C PRO A 630 -0.34 5.82 3.01
N ASN A 631 -1.03 6.27 1.96
CA ASN A 631 -0.92 7.56 1.27
C ASN A 631 -2.29 8.08 0.80
N GLN A 632 -3.36 7.28 0.81
CA GLN A 632 -4.72 7.84 0.83
C GLN A 632 -4.99 8.40 2.24
N LYS A 633 -5.80 9.48 2.34
CA LYS A 633 -6.12 10.11 3.64
C LYS A 633 -7.16 9.28 4.41
N ARG A 634 -6.75 8.15 4.98
CA ARG A 634 -7.45 7.54 6.12
C ARG A 634 -6.48 7.34 7.30
N PRO A 635 -6.80 7.81 8.51
CA PRO A 635 -6.33 7.12 9.70
C PRO A 635 -6.97 5.73 9.74
N CYS A 636 -6.26 4.72 10.24
CA CYS A 636 -6.86 3.41 10.51
C CYS A 636 -7.91 3.56 11.62
N GLU A 637 -9.18 3.21 11.33
CA GLU A 637 -10.30 3.46 12.25
C GLU A 637 -10.24 2.56 13.49
N MET A 638 -9.81 1.31 13.33
CA MET A 638 -9.73 0.31 14.41
C MET A 638 -8.36 0.24 15.09
N CYS A 639 -7.27 0.17 14.32
CA CYS A 639 -5.95 -0.25 14.82
C CYS A 639 -5.16 0.79 15.63
N GLY A 640 -5.82 1.78 16.22
CA GLY A 640 -5.24 2.80 17.09
C GLY A 640 -5.37 2.55 18.59
N GLN A 641 -6.20 1.61 19.03
CA GLN A 641 -6.56 1.38 20.44
C GLN A 641 -6.07 0.02 20.95
N ILE A 642 -5.85 -0.13 22.27
CA ILE A 642 -5.78 -1.46 22.94
C ILE A 642 -7.12 -1.66 23.68
N GLY A 643 -8.19 -1.67 22.89
CA GLY A 643 -9.51 -2.13 23.26
C GLY A 643 -9.93 -3.12 22.18
N ASN A 644 -10.66 -4.16 22.57
CA ASN A 644 -11.45 -4.94 21.63
C ASN A 644 -12.83 -4.26 21.49
N ASP A 645 -13.69 -4.76 20.62
CA ASP A 645 -14.99 -4.13 20.39
C ASP A 645 -15.96 -4.16 21.60
N PHE A 646 -15.58 -4.84 22.68
CA PHE A 646 -16.40 -5.12 23.86
C PHE A 646 -15.94 -4.36 25.13
N LEU A 647 -14.71 -3.82 25.16
CA LEU A 647 -14.10 -3.15 26.32
C LEU A 647 -13.30 -1.89 25.94
N PRO A 648 -13.46 -0.75 26.64
CA PRO A 648 -12.64 0.44 26.44
C PRO A 648 -11.18 0.19 26.84
N HIS A 649 -10.22 0.84 26.17
CA HIS A 649 -8.79 0.62 26.45
C HIS A 649 -8.37 1.12 27.85
N LEU A 650 -7.50 0.36 28.54
CA LEU A 650 -6.91 0.84 29.79
C LEU A 650 -6.13 2.15 29.54
N PRO A 651 -6.23 3.19 30.40
CA PRO A 651 -5.58 4.48 30.15
C PRO A 651 -4.05 4.39 29.94
N SER A 652 -3.42 3.39 30.56
CA SER A 652 -1.98 3.09 30.53
C SER A 652 -1.54 2.20 29.34
N LEU A 653 -2.44 1.79 28.44
CA LEU A 653 -2.14 0.92 27.30
C LEU A 653 -2.55 1.53 25.94
N GLU A 654 -1.59 1.79 25.06
CA GLU A 654 -1.85 2.22 23.68
C GLU A 654 -0.87 1.56 22.69
N ILE A 655 -1.35 1.08 21.53
CA ILE A 655 -0.50 0.41 20.52
C ILE A 655 0.60 1.37 20.05
N ARG A 656 0.22 2.65 19.91
CA ARG A 656 1.09 3.78 19.54
C ARG A 656 2.19 4.10 20.58
N GLU A 657 2.25 3.37 21.70
CA GLU A 657 3.28 3.49 22.74
C GLU A 657 4.09 2.18 22.94
N GLY A 658 3.86 1.13 22.14
CA GLY A 658 4.53 -0.17 22.29
C GLY A 658 4.02 -0.99 23.48
N ALA A 659 2.78 -0.76 23.90
CA ALA A 659 2.21 -1.40 25.07
C ALA A 659 2.04 -2.94 24.94
N ILE A 660 1.97 -3.48 23.73
CA ILE A 660 2.00 -4.94 23.50
C ILE A 660 3.39 -5.52 23.79
N ASP A 661 4.47 -4.85 23.38
CA ASP A 661 5.84 -5.24 23.74
C ASP A 661 6.06 -5.16 25.26
N ARG A 662 5.45 -4.15 25.91
CA ARG A 662 5.43 -4.01 27.38
C ARG A 662 4.69 -5.17 28.06
N LEU A 663 3.49 -5.54 27.58
CA LEU A 663 2.71 -6.67 28.13
C LEU A 663 3.44 -8.01 27.94
N VAL A 664 3.99 -8.29 26.76
CA VAL A 664 4.81 -9.48 26.50
C VAL A 664 6.07 -9.47 27.38
N GLY A 665 6.68 -8.30 27.59
CA GLY A 665 7.82 -8.11 28.48
C GLY A 665 7.50 -8.34 29.96
N ILE A 666 6.29 -7.96 30.42
CA ILE A 666 5.79 -8.29 31.77
C ILE A 666 5.53 -9.80 31.85
N TYR A 667 4.73 -10.35 30.93
CA TYR A 667 4.37 -11.77 30.91
C TYR A 667 5.60 -12.68 30.98
N LYS A 668 6.65 -12.40 30.20
CA LYS A 668 7.92 -13.17 30.23
C LYS A 668 8.66 -13.10 31.58
N ARG A 669 8.51 -12.03 32.38
CA ARG A 669 9.08 -11.94 33.74
C ARG A 669 8.22 -12.61 34.80
N VAL A 670 6.90 -12.59 34.64
CA VAL A 670 5.95 -13.11 35.64
C VAL A 670 5.68 -14.61 35.42
N LEU A 671 5.75 -15.13 34.19
CA LEU A 671 5.48 -16.53 33.85
C LEU A 671 6.25 -17.57 34.71
N PRO A 672 7.56 -17.40 35.04
CA PRO A 672 8.25 -18.32 35.96
C PRO A 672 7.71 -18.33 37.40
N ARG A 673 7.00 -17.27 37.81
CA ARG A 673 6.33 -17.14 39.12
C ARG A 673 4.87 -17.60 39.09
N CYS A 674 4.22 -17.61 37.92
CA CYS A 674 2.81 -17.99 37.74
C CYS A 674 2.52 -19.50 37.88
N GLY A 675 3.54 -20.37 37.79
CA GLY A 675 3.36 -21.82 37.79
C GLY A 675 2.64 -22.41 36.56
N GLY A 676 2.28 -21.60 35.56
CA GLY A 676 1.54 -22.02 34.38
C GLY A 676 1.18 -20.85 33.45
N TYR A 677 0.55 -21.17 32.32
CA TYR A 677 0.06 -20.20 31.34
C TYR A 677 -1.14 -19.39 31.88
N LEU A 678 -1.35 -18.20 31.31
CA LEU A 678 -2.41 -17.26 31.74
C LEU A 678 -3.83 -17.80 31.53
N ALA A 679 -4.04 -18.57 30.47
CA ALA A 679 -5.30 -19.20 30.13
C ALA A 679 -5.06 -20.59 29.51
N LYS A 680 -6.08 -21.44 29.53
CA LYS A 680 -6.08 -22.76 28.89
C LYS A 680 -7.42 -22.98 28.17
N HIS A 681 -7.37 -23.21 26.86
CA HIS A 681 -8.55 -23.37 26.00
C HIS A 681 -9.61 -22.24 26.21
N GLY A 682 -9.17 -20.99 26.32
CA GLY A 682 -10.04 -19.84 26.58
C GLY A 682 -10.41 -19.59 28.05
N ILE A 683 -10.23 -20.56 28.94
CA ILE A 683 -10.52 -20.39 30.38
C ILE A 683 -9.34 -19.66 31.05
N VAL A 684 -9.62 -18.53 31.71
CA VAL A 684 -8.62 -17.62 32.29
C VAL A 684 -8.31 -17.95 33.76
N ASP A 685 -7.04 -17.92 34.14
CA ASP A 685 -6.59 -18.00 35.53
C ASP A 685 -6.47 -16.59 36.13
N LEU A 686 -7.47 -16.19 36.92
CA LEU A 686 -7.56 -14.84 37.49
C LEU A 686 -6.41 -14.50 38.46
N SER A 687 -5.82 -15.52 39.11
CA SER A 687 -4.65 -15.30 39.98
C SER A 687 -3.43 -14.85 39.17
N ARG A 688 -3.23 -15.43 37.98
CA ARG A 688 -2.16 -15.06 37.05
C ARG A 688 -2.43 -13.72 36.37
N VAL A 689 -3.69 -13.41 36.05
CA VAL A 689 -4.09 -12.07 35.55
C VAL A 689 -3.72 -10.99 36.55
N GLN A 690 -4.05 -11.20 37.83
CA GLN A 690 -3.75 -10.22 38.89
C GLN A 690 -2.25 -9.92 38.99
N MET A 691 -1.38 -10.93 38.92
CA MET A 691 0.07 -10.72 38.94
C MET A 691 0.58 -9.85 37.79
N ILE A 692 0.02 -10.01 36.58
CA ILE A 692 0.40 -9.23 35.39
C ILE A 692 -0.11 -7.79 35.49
N LEU A 693 -1.36 -7.60 35.95
CA LEU A 693 -1.95 -6.27 36.08
C LEU A 693 -1.35 -5.46 37.24
N GLN A 694 -0.93 -6.12 38.34
CA GLN A 694 -0.13 -5.48 39.39
C GLN A 694 1.23 -4.99 38.88
N GLU A 695 1.96 -5.80 38.10
CA GLU A 695 3.24 -5.40 37.48
C GLU A 695 3.09 -4.30 36.41
N LEU A 696 1.90 -4.17 35.79
CA LEU A 696 1.54 -3.02 34.97
C LEU A 696 1.17 -1.79 35.83
N GLY A 697 0.46 -1.99 36.94
CA GLY A 697 0.06 -0.96 37.91
C GLY A 697 1.23 -0.17 38.47
N TYR A 698 2.36 -0.83 38.73
CA TYR A 698 3.59 -0.17 39.21
C TYR A 698 4.27 0.75 38.17
N VAL A 699 3.91 0.70 36.88
CA VAL A 699 4.53 1.51 35.81
C VAL A 699 3.59 2.53 35.16
N GLU A 700 2.33 2.66 35.62
CA GLU A 700 1.35 3.59 35.03
C GLU A 700 1.82 5.07 35.13
N ASP A 701 2.36 5.46 36.27
CA ASP A 701 2.85 6.83 36.52
C ASP A 701 4.08 7.19 35.65
N GLU A 702 4.98 6.23 35.35
CA GLU A 702 6.06 6.43 34.36
C GLU A 702 5.48 6.61 32.95
N ILE A 703 4.48 5.80 32.58
CA ILE A 703 3.83 5.85 31.26
C ILE A 703 3.20 7.23 31.03
N PHE A 704 2.40 7.74 31.97
CA PHE A 704 1.71 9.02 31.81
C PHE A 704 2.67 10.22 31.74
N LYS A 705 3.73 10.23 32.56
CA LYS A 705 4.75 11.28 32.49
C LYS A 705 5.50 11.26 31.16
N LYS A 706 5.91 10.07 30.71
CA LYS A 706 6.62 9.87 29.43
C LYS A 706 5.76 10.20 28.20
N ARG A 707 4.45 9.91 28.25
CA ARG A 707 3.46 10.33 27.25
C ARG A 707 3.46 11.85 27.10
N GLN A 708 3.31 12.57 28.23
CA GLN A 708 3.30 14.04 28.22
C GLN A 708 4.64 14.65 27.78
N GLU A 709 5.78 14.08 28.19
CA GLU A 709 7.10 14.50 27.71
C GLU A 709 7.24 14.35 26.19
N ASN A 710 6.79 13.22 25.64
CA ASN A 710 6.81 12.96 24.20
C ASN A 710 5.91 13.93 23.43
N GLU A 711 4.69 14.19 23.92
CA GLU A 711 3.76 15.13 23.29
C GLU A 711 4.28 16.57 23.36
N VAL A 712 4.79 17.02 24.50
CA VAL A 712 5.42 18.35 24.63
C VAL A 712 6.65 18.48 23.72
N GLN A 713 7.45 17.42 23.55
CA GLN A 713 8.55 17.42 22.57
C GLN A 713 8.04 17.49 21.13
N TYR A 714 7.00 16.73 20.78
CA TYR A 714 6.39 16.72 19.46
C TYR A 714 5.78 18.09 19.12
N ARG A 715 5.02 18.70 20.03
CA ARG A 715 4.48 20.06 19.91
C ARG A 715 5.58 21.11 19.77
N LYS A 716 6.69 21.01 20.51
CA LYS A 716 7.86 21.88 20.33
C LYS A 716 8.48 21.74 18.93
N ARG A 717 8.59 20.51 18.39
CA ARG A 717 9.06 20.27 17.01
C ARG A 717 8.09 20.85 15.98
N LEU A 718 6.77 20.71 16.18
CA LEU A 718 5.74 21.30 15.31
C LEU A 718 5.74 22.84 15.34
N LYS A 719 5.76 23.48 16.52
CA LYS A 719 5.80 24.96 16.63
C LYS A 719 7.09 25.50 16.01
N ALA A 720 8.24 24.83 16.21
CA ALA A 720 9.50 25.17 15.56
C ALA A 720 9.45 25.02 14.02
N ASN A 721 8.76 24.01 13.48
CA ASN A 721 8.58 23.87 12.03
C ASN A 721 7.61 24.93 11.47
N LYS A 722 6.45 25.15 12.11
CA LYS A 722 5.46 26.20 11.75
C LYS A 722 6.10 27.60 11.80
N GLU A 723 7.00 27.85 12.75
CA GLU A 723 7.75 29.11 12.86
C GLU A 723 8.86 29.21 11.80
N ARG A 724 9.62 28.13 11.52
CA ARG A 724 10.57 28.09 10.40
C ARG A 724 9.88 28.38 9.08
N GLU A 725 8.69 27.81 8.85
CA GLU A 725 7.86 28.14 7.70
C GLU A 725 7.35 29.59 7.70
N LYS A 726 6.86 30.15 8.81
CA LYS A 726 6.40 31.57 8.87
C LYS A 726 7.59 32.51 8.62
N ARG A 727 8.78 32.24 9.19
CA ARG A 727 10.03 32.97 8.92
C ARG A 727 10.52 32.81 7.48
N GLN A 728 10.35 31.63 6.87
CA GLN A 728 10.72 31.41 5.47
C GLN A 728 9.75 32.11 4.52
N LYS A 729 8.44 32.00 4.74
CA LYS A 729 7.40 32.76 4.01
C LYS A 729 7.58 34.27 4.14
N MET A 730 8.06 34.77 5.28
CA MET A 730 8.43 36.19 5.47
C MET A 730 9.75 36.60 4.77
N ARG A 731 10.68 35.66 4.55
CA ARG A 731 11.91 35.90 3.76
C ARG A 731 11.68 35.81 2.25
N ASP A 732 10.80 34.90 1.84
CA ASP A 732 10.43 34.63 0.45
C ASP A 732 9.31 35.60 -0.02
N ALA A 733 8.82 36.50 0.85
CA ALA A 733 7.88 37.56 0.51
C ALA A 733 8.59 38.75 -0.19
N PRO A 734 8.01 39.34 -1.25
CA PRO A 734 8.61 40.47 -1.95
C PRO A 734 8.66 41.72 -1.07
N LEU A 735 9.79 42.45 -1.08
CA LEU A 735 10.01 43.69 -0.30
C LEU A 735 9.06 44.85 -0.65
N TRP A 736 8.21 44.70 -1.66
CA TRP A 736 7.29 45.72 -2.14
C TRP A 736 5.83 45.21 -2.12
N THR A 737 5.28 45.05 -0.92
CA THR A 737 3.82 45.08 -0.71
C THR A 737 3.40 46.54 -0.52
N PRO A 738 2.65 47.17 -1.45
CA PRO A 738 2.27 48.57 -1.32
C PRO A 738 1.33 48.79 -0.14
N SER A 739 1.76 49.56 0.87
CA SER A 739 0.90 50.03 1.96
C SER A 739 0.40 51.43 1.66
N GLY A 740 -0.91 51.59 1.42
CA GLY A 740 -1.53 52.88 1.08
C GLY A 740 -2.74 52.70 0.16
N GLN A 741 -3.18 53.77 -0.50
CA GLN A 741 -4.38 53.81 -1.35
C GLN A 741 -4.33 52.87 -2.58
N PHE A 742 -3.15 52.30 -2.88
CA PHE A 742 -2.90 51.33 -3.96
C PHE A 742 -2.71 49.88 -3.47
N SER A 743 -2.92 49.56 -2.19
CA SER A 743 -3.03 48.16 -1.77
C SER A 743 -4.26 47.51 -2.42
N PRO A 744 -4.25 46.20 -2.73
CA PRO A 744 -5.44 45.52 -3.21
C PRO A 744 -6.52 45.52 -2.11
N HIS A 745 -7.62 46.22 -2.38
CA HIS A 745 -8.79 46.26 -1.51
C HIS A 745 -9.81 45.19 -1.95
N ALA A 746 -10.67 44.76 -1.02
CA ALA A 746 -11.82 43.92 -1.37
C ALA A 746 -12.78 44.68 -2.32
N ILE A 747 -13.39 43.94 -3.26
CA ILE A 747 -14.18 44.46 -4.40
C ILE A 747 -15.37 45.35 -3.97
N THR A 748 -15.81 45.27 -2.71
CA THR A 748 -16.93 46.03 -2.15
C THR A 748 -16.61 47.46 -1.69
N LYS A 749 -15.39 47.98 -1.92
CA LYS A 749 -15.04 49.39 -1.63
C LYS A 749 -14.52 50.13 -2.86
N THR A 750 -15.13 51.27 -3.16
CA THR A 750 -14.64 52.22 -4.16
C THR A 750 -13.38 52.94 -3.64
N PRO A 751 -12.30 53.03 -4.43
CA PRO A 751 -11.13 53.83 -4.06
C PRO A 751 -11.41 55.32 -4.25
N SER A 752 -10.88 56.15 -3.35
CA SER A 752 -10.90 57.61 -3.48
C SER A 752 -10.05 58.10 -4.65
N ALA A 753 -10.46 59.20 -5.29
CA ALA A 753 -9.79 59.76 -6.45
C ALA A 753 -8.37 60.28 -6.13
N ILE A 754 -7.41 60.03 -7.02
CA ILE A 754 -6.02 60.45 -6.88
C ILE A 754 -5.87 61.89 -7.35
N VAL A 755 -5.63 62.83 -6.42
CA VAL A 755 -5.55 64.27 -6.72
C VAL A 755 -4.25 64.64 -7.45
N SER A 756 -3.14 63.93 -7.21
CA SER A 756 -1.86 64.19 -7.90
C SER A 756 -0.95 62.94 -7.93
N PRO A 757 -0.96 62.16 -9.04
CA PRO A 757 -0.15 60.95 -9.16
C PRO A 757 1.36 61.18 -8.96
N ARG A 758 1.86 62.36 -9.34
CA ARG A 758 3.28 62.74 -9.24
C ARG A 758 3.75 62.95 -7.81
N GLN A 759 2.86 63.40 -6.92
CA GLN A 759 3.15 63.69 -5.52
C GLN A 759 3.12 62.42 -4.67
N GLU A 760 2.17 61.52 -4.97
CA GLU A 760 2.05 60.22 -4.30
C GLU A 760 3.19 59.26 -4.70
N ALA A 761 3.57 59.24 -6.00
CA ALA A 761 4.76 58.54 -6.48
C ALA A 761 6.09 59.15 -6.01
N TYR A 762 6.08 60.32 -5.35
CA TYR A 762 7.23 60.87 -4.63
C TYR A 762 7.25 60.39 -3.17
N ALA A 763 6.09 60.38 -2.49
CA ALA A 763 5.94 59.83 -1.15
C ALA A 763 6.36 58.35 -1.07
N MET A 764 5.92 57.50 -2.01
CA MET A 764 6.33 56.10 -2.09
C MET A 764 7.85 55.93 -2.23
N ARG A 765 8.52 56.75 -3.06
CA ARG A 765 9.98 56.72 -3.21
C ARG A 765 10.71 57.16 -1.93
N LYS A 766 10.14 58.12 -1.19
CA LYS A 766 10.69 58.58 0.09
C LYS A 766 10.61 57.51 1.18
N GLN A 767 9.54 56.70 1.21
CA GLN A 767 9.44 55.53 2.09
C GLN A 767 10.37 54.38 1.65
N ALA A 768 10.49 54.11 0.35
CA ALA A 768 11.39 53.08 -0.15
C ALA A 768 12.87 53.37 0.22
N MET A 769 13.29 54.64 0.15
CA MET A 769 14.64 55.05 0.55
C MET A 769 14.92 54.94 2.05
N SER A 770 13.91 54.95 2.94
CA SER A 770 14.16 54.74 4.38
C SER A 770 14.39 53.27 4.78
N TYR A 771 14.24 52.31 3.84
CA TYR A 771 14.33 50.88 4.13
C TYR A 771 15.67 50.23 3.74
N SER A 772 16.53 50.93 2.97
CA SER A 772 17.82 50.40 2.49
C SER A 772 19.03 50.78 3.36
N GLY A 773 18.86 51.65 4.35
CA GLY A 773 19.92 52.12 5.24
C GLY A 773 20.18 51.18 6.42
N SER A 774 21.16 50.28 6.28
CA SER A 774 21.61 49.42 7.38
C SER A 774 22.51 50.17 8.38
N SER A 775 21.94 50.67 9.48
CA SER A 775 22.71 50.93 10.71
C SER A 775 21.85 50.72 11.96
N THR A 776 22.46 50.18 13.02
CA THR A 776 21.80 49.87 14.30
C THR A 776 21.52 51.09 15.18
N GLU A 777 21.91 52.29 14.73
CA GLU A 777 21.77 53.53 15.51
C GLU A 777 20.43 54.26 15.28
N ALA A 778 19.73 53.97 14.17
CA ALA A 778 18.47 54.62 13.84
C ALA A 778 17.33 54.26 14.81
N ALA A 779 17.28 53.00 15.27
CA ALA A 779 16.23 52.49 16.16
C ALA A 779 16.22 53.19 17.54
N ASN A 780 17.40 53.50 18.09
CA ASN A 780 17.50 54.17 19.38
C ASN A 780 17.07 55.65 19.31
N LYS A 781 17.22 56.30 18.14
CA LYS A 781 16.77 57.69 17.95
C LYS A 781 15.26 57.83 17.82
N SER A 782 14.55 56.88 17.19
CA SER A 782 13.08 56.94 17.11
C SER A 782 12.41 56.64 18.45
N ALA A 783 12.94 55.69 19.24
CA ALA A 783 12.48 55.44 20.60
C ALA A 783 12.60 56.70 21.50
N ALA A 784 13.75 57.38 21.46
CA ALA A 784 13.99 58.60 22.22
C ALA A 784 13.14 59.82 21.76
N ALA A 785 12.77 59.87 20.48
CA ALA A 785 11.87 60.91 19.96
C ALA A 785 10.43 60.70 20.45
N ASN A 786 9.92 59.48 20.38
CA ASN A 786 8.56 59.15 20.82
C ASN A 786 8.37 59.34 22.33
N LEU A 787 9.39 59.02 23.14
CA LEU A 787 9.39 59.29 24.59
C LEU A 787 9.32 60.79 24.94
N ARG A 788 9.89 61.67 24.11
CA ARG A 788 9.78 63.14 24.30
C ARG A 788 8.42 63.69 23.87
N ALA A 789 7.76 63.07 22.90
CA ALA A 789 6.42 63.47 22.44
C ALA A 789 5.31 63.10 23.45
N MET A 790 5.59 62.23 24.42
CA MET A 790 4.62 61.69 25.39
C MET A 790 4.62 62.41 26.75
N LEU A 791 5.34 63.53 26.88
CA LEU A 791 5.64 64.19 28.17
C LEU A 791 5.12 65.63 28.29
N VAL A 792 4.08 66.02 27.53
CA VAL A 792 3.46 67.34 27.62
C VAL A 792 1.93 67.24 27.72
N THR A 793 1.40 67.65 28.87
CA THR A 793 0.00 68.03 29.10
C THR A 793 0.00 69.47 29.62
N PRO A 794 -1.05 70.27 29.37
CA PRO A 794 -2.13 70.35 30.36
C PRO A 794 -3.56 70.53 29.79
N SER A 795 -4.54 70.44 30.69
CA SER A 795 -6.00 70.67 30.53
C SER A 795 -6.37 72.15 30.80
N PRO A 796 -7.64 72.55 31.06
CA PRO A 796 -8.98 72.04 30.68
C PRO A 796 -9.90 73.17 30.07
N ASP A 797 -11.19 72.89 29.76
CA ASP A 797 -12.36 73.68 30.27
C ASP A 797 -13.76 73.31 29.69
N ALA A 798 -14.80 73.61 30.48
CA ALA A 798 -16.24 73.89 30.20
C ALA A 798 -17.18 72.96 29.38
N ASN A 799 -18.22 72.42 30.07
CA ASN A 799 -19.70 72.59 29.88
C ASN A 799 -20.30 72.97 28.50
N THR A 800 -21.50 72.52 28.05
CA THR A 800 -22.63 71.78 28.67
C THR A 800 -23.54 71.09 27.62
N SER A 801 -24.50 70.25 28.09
CA SER A 801 -25.68 69.63 27.42
C SER A 801 -26.36 70.40 26.25
N SER A 802 -27.07 69.78 25.28
CA SER A 802 -28.05 68.66 25.40
C SER A 802 -28.48 67.97 24.07
N SER A 803 -29.15 66.81 24.21
CA SER A 803 -30.17 66.20 23.31
C SER A 803 -29.84 65.62 21.90
N SER A 804 -30.43 64.44 21.66
CA SER A 804 -30.73 63.68 20.41
C SER A 804 -29.65 62.88 19.62
N THR A 805 -29.82 61.54 19.66
CA THR A 805 -29.48 60.51 18.64
C THR A 805 -28.04 60.43 18.09
N PRO A 806 -27.18 59.57 18.67
CA PRO A 806 -25.95 59.09 18.03
C PRO A 806 -26.19 57.77 17.28
N ASN A 807 -26.12 57.77 15.94
CA ASN A 807 -26.07 56.53 15.14
C ASN A 807 -24.85 56.51 14.19
N SER A 808 -23.68 56.35 14.79
CA SER A 808 -22.45 55.77 14.20
C SER A 808 -21.36 55.87 15.25
N ASN A 809 -20.71 54.75 15.59
CA ASN A 809 -19.61 54.73 16.56
C ASN A 809 -18.34 54.18 15.87
N PRO A 810 -17.17 54.84 15.97
CA PRO A 810 -16.02 54.49 15.13
C PRO A 810 -15.39 53.15 15.49
N ALA A 811 -14.84 52.47 14.49
CA ALA A 811 -14.04 51.26 14.69
C ALA A 811 -12.73 51.57 15.43
N SER A 812 -12.76 51.47 16.76
CA SER A 812 -11.53 51.51 17.57
C SER A 812 -10.67 50.29 17.24
N ASN A 813 -9.49 50.55 16.66
CA ASN A 813 -8.60 49.52 16.15
C ASN A 813 -7.81 48.86 17.30
N LYS A 814 -8.52 48.16 18.21
CA LYS A 814 -7.92 47.05 18.96
C LYS A 814 -7.41 46.07 17.91
N ARG A 815 -6.10 46.06 17.70
CA ARG A 815 -5.45 44.95 16.98
C ARG A 815 -5.86 43.68 17.72
N LYS A 816 -6.68 42.84 17.08
CA LYS A 816 -6.81 41.45 17.51
C LYS A 816 -5.38 40.91 17.62
N HIS A 817 -5.04 40.42 18.80
CA HIS A 817 -3.95 39.45 18.89
C HIS A 817 -4.35 38.32 17.94
N GLU A 818 -3.48 37.91 17.01
CA GLU A 818 -3.76 36.69 16.23
C GLU A 818 -3.99 35.59 17.26
N ASP A 819 -5.16 34.97 17.21
CA ASP A 819 -5.60 34.01 18.23
C ASP A 819 -4.55 32.88 18.29
N GLU A 820 -3.77 32.78 19.38
CA GLU A 820 -3.03 31.54 19.65
C GLU A 820 -4.08 30.47 19.95
N ASP A 821 -3.90 29.28 19.39
CA ASP A 821 -4.77 28.13 19.63
C ASP A 821 -4.69 27.76 21.14
N GLU A 822 -5.50 28.39 22.00
CA GLU A 822 -5.59 28.04 23.43
C GLU A 822 -6.11 26.61 23.54
N GLU A 823 -5.20 25.71 23.92
CA GLU A 823 -5.48 24.27 23.96
C GLU A 823 -6.61 23.99 24.97
N PRO A 824 -7.60 23.13 24.63
CA PRO A 824 -8.61 22.73 25.59
C PRO A 824 -7.93 22.10 26.80
N LYS A 825 -8.26 22.63 27.97
CA LYS A 825 -7.57 22.36 29.23
C LYS A 825 -7.83 20.90 29.64
N ASP A 826 -6.80 20.06 29.64
CA ASP A 826 -6.90 18.76 30.32
C ASP A 826 -6.96 19.03 31.83
N ASP A 827 -8.12 18.80 32.43
CA ASP A 827 -8.32 18.94 33.88
C ASP A 827 -7.84 17.70 34.66
N ILE A 828 -7.75 16.53 34.01
CA ILE A 828 -7.37 15.24 34.61
C ILE A 828 -5.87 15.17 34.85
N ARG A 829 -5.05 15.58 33.88
CA ARG A 829 -3.58 15.73 34.01
C ARG A 829 -2.92 14.45 34.53
N LEU A 830 -2.92 13.41 33.70
CA LEU A 830 -2.43 12.07 34.08
C LEU A 830 -0.94 12.05 34.50
N TRP A 831 -0.15 13.06 34.14
CA TRP A 831 1.27 13.19 34.50
C TRP A 831 1.51 13.82 35.90
N GLU A 832 0.46 14.34 36.57
CA GLU A 832 0.55 15.03 37.87
C GLU A 832 -0.01 14.16 39.02
N ALA A 833 0.64 14.20 40.19
CA ALA A 833 0.18 13.47 41.39
C ALA A 833 -1.30 13.74 41.70
N GLY A 834 -2.02 12.72 42.19
CA GLY A 834 -3.49 12.77 42.35
C GLY A 834 -4.27 12.60 41.04
N TRP A 835 -3.64 12.11 39.97
CA TRP A 835 -4.32 11.84 38.69
C TRP A 835 -5.50 10.86 38.82
N LYS A 836 -5.46 9.96 39.81
CA LYS A 836 -6.47 8.92 40.00
C LYS A 836 -7.80 9.47 40.52
N GLY A 837 -7.80 10.28 41.58
CA GLY A 837 -8.96 11.03 42.04
C GLY A 837 -9.57 11.90 40.95
N ARG A 838 -8.73 12.69 40.25
CA ARG A 838 -9.21 13.54 39.14
C ARG A 838 -9.83 12.74 38.00
N TYR A 839 -9.29 11.57 37.67
CA TYR A 839 -9.87 10.69 36.66
C TYR A 839 -11.24 10.15 37.07
N TYR A 840 -11.37 9.55 38.26
CA TYR A 840 -12.66 9.03 38.72
C TYR A 840 -13.70 10.13 38.96
N LYS A 841 -13.28 11.31 39.42
CA LYS A 841 -14.15 12.48 39.57
C LYS A 841 -14.68 13.00 38.23
N ASN A 842 -13.82 13.09 37.21
CA ASN A 842 -14.22 13.62 35.90
C ASN A 842 -14.87 12.58 34.97
N LYS A 843 -14.58 11.28 35.12
CA LYS A 843 -15.10 10.20 34.24
C LYS A 843 -16.23 9.37 34.84
N PHE A 844 -16.28 9.25 36.18
CA PHE A 844 -17.28 8.47 36.89
C PHE A 844 -18.06 9.30 37.93
N GLN A 845 -17.84 10.61 37.99
CA GLN A 845 -18.53 11.55 38.88
C GLN A 845 -18.37 11.25 40.38
N LEU A 846 -17.24 10.63 40.77
CA LEU A 846 -16.97 10.12 42.13
C LEU A 846 -15.68 10.73 42.72
N SER A 847 -15.78 11.39 43.87
CA SER A 847 -14.67 11.99 44.64
C SER A 847 -13.92 10.95 45.48
N GLU A 848 -12.68 11.25 45.86
CA GLU A 848 -11.91 10.40 46.81
C GLU A 848 -12.52 10.42 48.22
N ASP A 849 -13.34 11.44 48.52
CA ASP A 849 -14.03 11.68 49.80
C ASP A 849 -15.35 10.90 49.95
N ASP A 850 -15.86 10.29 48.86
CA ASP A 850 -17.19 9.66 48.85
C ASP A 850 -17.16 8.26 49.48
N GLU A 851 -18.13 7.96 50.35
CA GLU A 851 -18.26 6.64 50.98
C GLU A 851 -18.43 5.55 49.90
N GLY A 852 -17.48 4.60 49.87
CA GLY A 852 -17.43 3.54 48.87
C GLY A 852 -16.53 3.80 47.65
N TYR A 853 -15.76 4.90 47.59
CA TYR A 853 -14.83 5.20 46.49
C TYR A 853 -13.94 4.02 46.06
N ASP A 854 -13.30 3.35 47.02
CA ASP A 854 -12.38 2.23 46.74
C ASP A 854 -13.14 0.95 46.33
N ASP A 855 -14.37 0.75 46.79
CA ASP A 855 -15.21 -0.40 46.41
C ASP A 855 -15.89 -0.23 45.05
N PHE A 856 -16.25 1.00 44.67
CA PHE A 856 -16.64 1.31 43.29
C PHE A 856 -15.50 1.02 42.32
N ARG A 857 -14.26 1.41 42.67
CA ARG A 857 -13.07 1.12 41.87
C ARG A 857 -12.80 -0.39 41.72
N LYS A 858 -12.95 -1.18 42.79
CA LYS A 858 -12.96 -2.66 42.70
C LYS A 858 -14.06 -3.16 41.77
N LYS A 859 -15.31 -2.68 41.91
CA LYS A 859 -16.46 -3.08 41.08
C LYS A 859 -16.21 -2.85 39.58
N VAL A 860 -15.65 -1.71 39.20
CA VAL A 860 -15.27 -1.42 37.80
C VAL A 860 -14.16 -2.38 37.33
N ALA A 861 -13.14 -2.65 38.16
CA ALA A 861 -12.09 -3.63 37.85
C ALA A 861 -12.62 -5.07 37.71
N HIS A 862 -13.57 -5.48 38.55
CA HIS A 862 -14.18 -6.81 38.50
C HIS A 862 -15.00 -6.98 37.21
N ALA A 863 -15.86 -6.01 36.86
CA ALA A 863 -16.63 -6.03 35.60
C ALA A 863 -15.72 -6.02 34.36
N TYR A 864 -14.55 -5.37 34.43
CA TYR A 864 -13.58 -5.38 33.34
C TYR A 864 -12.89 -6.76 33.20
N VAL A 865 -12.55 -7.43 34.31
CA VAL A 865 -11.99 -8.80 34.30
C VAL A 865 -13.01 -9.84 33.83
N GLU A 866 -14.26 -9.71 34.26
CA GLU A 866 -15.38 -10.50 33.76
C GLU A 866 -15.47 -10.35 32.22
N GLY A 867 -15.39 -9.12 31.70
CA GLY A 867 -15.33 -8.87 30.26
C GLY A 867 -14.13 -9.47 29.54
N LEU A 868 -12.93 -9.46 30.14
CA LEU A 868 -11.76 -10.13 29.58
C LEU A 868 -11.97 -11.65 29.46
N CYS A 869 -12.68 -12.25 30.41
CA CYS A 869 -13.06 -13.66 30.38
C CYS A 869 -14.18 -13.93 29.36
N TRP A 870 -15.19 -13.06 29.28
CA TRP A 870 -16.27 -13.12 28.30
C TRP A 870 -15.71 -13.13 26.87
N VAL A 871 -14.80 -12.21 26.55
CA VAL A 871 -14.18 -12.11 25.21
C VAL A 871 -13.32 -13.34 24.91
N LEU A 872 -12.51 -13.83 25.87
CA LEU A 872 -11.66 -14.98 25.61
C LEU A 872 -12.47 -16.27 25.43
N LEU A 873 -13.59 -16.43 26.15
CA LEU A 873 -14.55 -17.50 25.89
C LEU A 873 -15.25 -17.32 24.54
N TYR A 874 -15.66 -16.10 24.16
CA TYR A 874 -16.32 -15.86 22.86
C TYR A 874 -15.42 -16.26 21.67
N TYR A 875 -14.11 -16.04 21.79
CA TYR A 875 -13.11 -16.41 20.79
C TYR A 875 -12.81 -17.93 20.75
N TYR A 876 -12.73 -18.59 21.92
CA TYR A 876 -12.23 -19.98 22.01
C TYR A 876 -13.32 -21.05 22.19
N GLN A 877 -14.51 -20.69 22.67
CA GLN A 877 -15.60 -21.63 23.02
C GLN A 877 -16.93 -21.26 22.38
N GLY A 878 -17.16 -19.97 22.07
CA GLY A 878 -18.43 -19.42 21.58
C GLY A 878 -19.05 -18.46 22.59
N CYS A 879 -20.13 -17.77 22.23
CA CYS A 879 -20.72 -16.70 23.05
C CYS A 879 -21.16 -17.23 24.43
N PRO A 880 -20.50 -16.83 25.55
CA PRO A 880 -20.78 -17.41 26.87
C PRO A 880 -21.97 -16.76 27.57
N SER A 881 -22.37 -15.55 27.15
CA SER A 881 -23.66 -14.94 27.48
C SER A 881 -24.04 -13.89 26.46
N TRP A 882 -25.24 -14.00 25.91
CA TRP A 882 -25.79 -13.02 24.96
C TRP A 882 -26.24 -11.72 25.63
N LYS A 883 -26.52 -11.74 26.95
CA LYS A 883 -26.97 -10.58 27.72
C LYS A 883 -25.84 -9.76 28.35
N TRP A 884 -24.69 -10.38 28.61
CA TRP A 884 -23.59 -9.72 29.32
C TRP A 884 -23.04 -8.53 28.51
N PHE A 885 -22.75 -7.42 29.22
CA PHE A 885 -22.05 -6.26 28.69
C PHE A 885 -21.29 -5.54 29.80
N TYR A 886 -20.23 -4.82 29.44
CA TYR A 886 -19.50 -3.95 30.37
C TYR A 886 -20.30 -2.65 30.62
N PRO A 887 -20.76 -2.35 31.86
CA PRO A 887 -21.76 -1.31 32.11
C PRO A 887 -21.16 0.08 32.39
N TYR A 888 -20.00 0.38 31.81
CA TYR A 888 -19.29 1.66 31.99
C TYR A 888 -18.66 2.13 30.67
N HIS A 889 -18.65 3.45 30.42
CA HIS A 889 -18.04 4.03 29.21
C HIS A 889 -16.50 4.06 29.24
N TYR A 890 -15.89 3.84 30.41
CA TYR A 890 -14.45 3.99 30.65
C TYR A 890 -13.85 2.78 31.38
N ALA A 891 -12.55 2.56 31.19
CA ALA A 891 -11.78 1.53 31.85
C ALA A 891 -11.24 1.98 33.22
N PRO A 892 -10.97 1.05 34.16
CA PRO A 892 -10.20 1.32 35.37
C PRO A 892 -8.70 1.38 35.07
N PHE A 893 -7.87 1.68 36.08
CA PHE A 893 -6.41 1.61 35.95
C PHE A 893 -5.87 0.22 36.31
N ALA A 894 -4.69 -0.15 35.80
CA ALA A 894 -4.05 -1.44 36.10
C ALA A 894 -3.81 -1.63 37.61
N SER A 895 -3.58 -0.54 38.34
CA SER A 895 -3.45 -0.47 39.80
C SER A 895 -4.74 -0.66 40.62
N ASP A 896 -5.92 -0.79 39.98
CA ASP A 896 -7.20 -1.15 40.62
C ASP A 896 -7.49 -2.66 40.64
N PHE A 897 -6.81 -3.45 39.82
CA PHE A 897 -7.05 -4.90 39.71
C PHE A 897 -6.43 -5.66 40.89
N ARG A 898 -7.25 -5.84 41.93
CA ARG A 898 -6.92 -6.48 43.21
C ARG A 898 -7.94 -7.57 43.50
N ASP A 899 -7.57 -8.54 44.34
CA ASP A 899 -8.46 -9.56 44.91
C ASP A 899 -9.29 -10.36 43.89
N LEU A 900 -8.75 -10.51 42.66
CA LEU A 900 -9.43 -11.15 41.53
C LEU A 900 -9.57 -12.66 41.69
N ALA A 901 -8.70 -13.29 42.49
CA ALA A 901 -8.63 -14.76 42.62
C ALA A 901 -9.91 -15.40 43.22
N SER A 902 -10.76 -14.62 43.87
CA SER A 902 -12.06 -15.04 44.43
C SER A 902 -13.27 -14.72 43.56
N LEU A 903 -13.08 -14.15 42.35
CA LEU A 903 -14.20 -13.82 41.46
C LEU A 903 -14.72 -15.07 40.74
N PRO A 904 -16.06 -15.21 40.58
CA PRO A 904 -16.63 -16.26 39.74
C PRO A 904 -16.26 -16.01 38.26
N ASN A 905 -15.90 -17.07 37.55
CA ASN A 905 -15.55 -17.03 36.12
C ASN A 905 -16.59 -17.82 35.30
N SER A 906 -17.86 -17.49 35.50
CA SER A 906 -19.02 -18.26 35.01
C SER A 906 -20.19 -17.34 34.66
N PHE A 907 -20.76 -17.52 33.48
CA PHE A 907 -21.82 -16.67 32.92
C PHE A 907 -23.21 -17.32 32.99
N GLU A 908 -24.26 -16.54 32.74
CA GLU A 908 -25.65 -17.04 32.64
C GLU A 908 -25.81 -17.99 31.43
N LYS A 909 -25.78 -19.31 31.70
CA LYS A 909 -26.10 -20.36 30.72
C LYS A 909 -27.53 -20.20 30.19
N GLY A 910 -27.77 -20.64 28.95
CA GLY A 910 -29.09 -20.60 28.31
C GLY A 910 -29.59 -19.20 27.93
N THR A 911 -28.76 -18.15 28.05
CA THR A 911 -29.07 -16.83 27.48
C THR A 911 -29.25 -16.91 25.96
N GLN A 912 -30.09 -16.04 25.41
CA GLN A 912 -30.42 -16.02 23.99
C GLN A 912 -30.14 -14.63 23.38
N PRO A 913 -29.80 -14.55 22.08
CA PRO A 913 -29.79 -13.29 21.36
C PRO A 913 -31.18 -12.66 21.33
N PHE A 914 -31.23 -11.33 21.21
CA PHE A 914 -32.44 -10.61 20.84
C PHE A 914 -33.00 -11.12 19.49
N LYS A 915 -34.22 -10.74 19.15
CA LYS A 915 -34.72 -10.83 17.78
C LYS A 915 -34.21 -9.64 16.94
N PRO A 916 -34.18 -9.73 15.60
CA PRO A 916 -33.64 -8.67 14.74
C PRO A 916 -34.23 -7.27 15.01
N LEU A 917 -35.55 -7.13 15.12
CA LEU A 917 -36.18 -5.82 15.38
C LEU A 917 -35.94 -5.32 16.82
N GLU A 918 -35.83 -6.23 17.80
CA GLU A 918 -35.42 -5.90 19.18
C GLU A 918 -33.98 -5.35 19.18
N GLN A 919 -33.07 -5.91 18.37
CA GLN A 919 -31.74 -5.33 18.16
C GLN A 919 -31.81 -3.97 17.49
N LEU A 920 -32.63 -3.76 16.44
CA LEU A 920 -32.75 -2.45 15.79
C LEU A 920 -33.12 -1.34 16.79
N MET A 921 -34.13 -1.58 17.63
CA MET A 921 -34.48 -0.66 18.73
C MET A 921 -33.30 -0.50 19.72
N GLY A 922 -32.60 -1.59 20.03
CA GLY A 922 -31.43 -1.58 20.90
C GLY A 922 -30.17 -0.91 20.34
N VAL A 923 -30.11 -0.51 19.05
CA VAL A 923 -28.91 0.10 18.43
C VAL A 923 -29.15 1.37 17.59
N PHE A 924 -30.35 1.63 17.07
CA PHE A 924 -30.59 2.80 16.20
C PHE A 924 -30.89 4.10 16.98
N PRO A 925 -30.42 5.26 16.46
CA PRO A 925 -30.98 6.56 16.83
C PRO A 925 -32.35 6.74 16.17
N ALA A 926 -33.22 7.57 16.76
CA ALA A 926 -34.56 7.87 16.22
C ALA A 926 -34.55 8.38 14.76
N ALA A 927 -33.45 8.99 14.31
CA ALA A 927 -33.24 9.43 12.93
C ALA A 927 -33.32 8.27 11.89
N SER A 928 -32.88 7.06 12.26
CA SER A 928 -32.96 5.86 11.41
C SER A 928 -34.21 5.00 11.69
N GLY A 929 -35.21 5.55 12.40
CA GLY A 929 -36.48 4.88 12.70
C GLY A 929 -37.34 4.54 11.47
N ASN A 930 -36.92 4.92 10.26
CA ASN A 930 -37.58 4.54 9.00
C ASN A 930 -37.55 3.02 8.71
N PHE A 931 -36.58 2.27 9.27
CA PHE A 931 -36.42 0.83 9.01
C PHE A 931 -37.23 -0.08 9.96
N LEU A 932 -37.91 0.52 10.92
CA LEU A 932 -38.71 -0.14 11.95
C LEU A 932 -40.21 -0.07 11.61
N PRO A 933 -41.03 -1.01 12.13
CA PRO A 933 -42.49 -0.94 12.01
C PRO A 933 -43.02 0.42 12.50
N PRO A 934 -44.09 0.99 11.92
CA PRO A 934 -44.57 2.32 12.28
C PRO A 934 -44.85 2.52 13.79
N THR A 935 -45.52 1.56 14.45
CA THR A 935 -45.81 1.65 15.89
C THR A 935 -44.57 1.46 16.77
N TRP A 936 -43.55 0.75 16.28
CA TRP A 936 -42.25 0.61 16.96
C TRP A 936 -41.43 1.88 16.85
N ARG A 937 -41.46 2.53 15.68
CA ARG A 937 -40.83 3.83 15.43
C ARG A 937 -41.37 4.92 16.36
N GLU A 938 -42.68 4.94 16.62
CA GLU A 938 -43.30 5.93 17.52
C GLU A 938 -42.69 5.88 18.93
N LEU A 939 -42.31 4.69 19.43
CA LEU A 939 -41.62 4.55 20.72
C LEU A 939 -40.23 5.22 20.77
N MET A 940 -39.62 5.52 19.62
CA MET A 940 -38.34 6.25 19.54
C MET A 940 -38.49 7.78 19.53
N SER A 941 -39.71 8.30 19.29
CA SER A 941 -39.95 9.73 19.04
C SER A 941 -41.07 10.36 19.86
N HIS A 942 -42.01 9.58 20.40
CA HIS A 942 -43.12 10.11 21.18
C HIS A 942 -42.64 10.54 22.59
N PRO A 943 -42.89 11.78 23.04
CA PRO A 943 -42.39 12.27 24.34
C PRO A 943 -42.86 11.45 25.56
N GLU A 944 -44.01 10.78 25.46
CA GLU A 944 -44.58 9.94 26.52
C GLU A 944 -44.14 8.46 26.45
N SER A 945 -43.23 8.10 25.52
CA SER A 945 -42.73 6.73 25.40
C SER A 945 -41.93 6.32 26.66
N PRO A 946 -42.18 5.12 27.24
CA PRO A 946 -41.49 4.64 28.45
C PRO A 946 -39.99 4.32 28.23
N ILE A 947 -39.50 4.52 27.01
CA ILE A 947 -38.11 4.30 26.59
C ILE A 947 -37.54 5.50 25.81
N ILE A 948 -38.17 6.69 25.85
CA ILE A 948 -37.72 7.87 25.10
C ILE A 948 -36.30 8.35 25.49
N ASP A 949 -35.91 8.13 26.75
CA ASP A 949 -34.58 8.45 27.28
C ASP A 949 -33.45 7.62 26.65
N PHE A 950 -33.77 6.51 25.98
CA PHE A 950 -32.80 5.73 25.21
C PHE A 950 -32.42 6.41 23.88
N TYR A 951 -33.17 7.42 23.43
CA TYR A 951 -33.02 8.06 22.12
C TYR A 951 -32.81 9.59 22.25
N PRO A 952 -31.76 10.06 22.96
CA PRO A 952 -31.51 11.49 23.12
C PRO A 952 -31.26 12.18 21.76
N LEU A 953 -31.86 13.36 21.58
CA LEU A 953 -31.77 14.16 20.35
C LEU A 953 -30.36 14.72 20.09
N ASP A 954 -29.56 14.88 21.15
CA ASP A 954 -28.13 15.14 21.10
C ASP A 954 -27.42 14.48 22.29
N PHE A 955 -26.12 14.21 22.14
CA PHE A 955 -25.30 13.54 23.15
C PHE A 955 -23.85 14.04 23.13
N GLU A 956 -23.21 13.98 24.30
CA GLU A 956 -21.81 14.39 24.48
C GLU A 956 -20.83 13.35 23.91
N ILE A 957 -19.71 13.84 23.39
CA ILE A 957 -18.58 13.02 22.93
C ILE A 957 -17.34 13.47 23.70
N ASP A 958 -16.94 12.70 24.71
CA ASP A 958 -15.71 12.96 25.46
C ASP A 958 -14.49 12.59 24.60
N LEU A 959 -13.65 13.58 24.28
CA LEU A 959 -12.43 13.35 23.52
C LEU A 959 -11.41 12.46 24.26
N ASN A 960 -11.46 12.38 25.60
CA ASN A 960 -10.62 11.50 26.43
C ASN A 960 -9.11 11.52 26.07
N GLY A 961 -8.56 12.72 25.80
CA GLY A 961 -7.16 12.91 25.37
C GLY A 961 -6.84 12.48 23.93
N LYS A 962 -7.85 12.16 23.11
CA LYS A 962 -7.72 11.93 21.67
C LYS A 962 -8.04 13.22 20.89
N LYS A 963 -7.60 13.28 19.63
CA LYS A 963 -7.56 14.54 18.85
C LYS A 963 -8.84 14.84 18.05
N TYR A 964 -9.68 13.83 17.81
CA TYR A 964 -10.82 13.93 16.90
C TYR A 964 -12.06 13.26 17.52
N ALA A 965 -13.25 13.80 17.24
CA ALA A 965 -14.52 13.30 17.81
C ALA A 965 -14.77 11.80 17.52
N TRP A 966 -14.40 11.31 16.33
CA TRP A 966 -14.51 9.88 15.98
C TRP A 966 -13.66 8.95 16.86
N GLN A 967 -12.64 9.47 17.55
CA GLN A 967 -11.82 8.76 18.54
C GLN A 967 -12.34 8.90 19.98
N GLY A 968 -13.34 9.76 20.20
CA GLY A 968 -13.92 10.03 21.51
C GLY A 968 -14.97 9.01 21.94
N VAL A 969 -15.38 9.10 23.20
CA VAL A 969 -16.36 8.24 23.85
C VAL A 969 -17.73 8.92 23.78
N ALA A 970 -18.66 8.34 23.03
CA ALA A 970 -20.06 8.81 22.97
C ALA A 970 -20.82 8.43 24.25
N LEU A 971 -21.29 9.43 24.99
CA LEU A 971 -21.96 9.24 26.28
C LEU A 971 -23.47 9.01 26.11
N LEU A 972 -23.80 7.78 25.70
CA LEU A 972 -25.17 7.32 25.54
C LEU A 972 -25.64 6.54 26.79
N PRO A 973 -26.89 6.73 27.27
CA PRO A 973 -27.42 5.94 28.38
C PRO A 973 -27.62 4.48 27.95
N PHE A 974 -27.18 3.52 28.77
CA PHE A 974 -27.32 2.09 28.46
C PHE A 974 -28.81 1.67 28.44
N VAL A 975 -29.22 0.95 27.39
CA VAL A 975 -30.60 0.46 27.23
C VAL A 975 -30.86 -0.71 28.18
N ASP A 976 -31.90 -0.58 29.02
CA ASP A 976 -32.44 -1.63 29.88
C ASP A 976 -33.25 -2.63 29.05
N GLU A 977 -32.77 -3.88 29.00
CA GLU A 977 -33.42 -5.01 28.32
C GLU A 977 -34.87 -5.22 28.77
N LYS A 978 -35.14 -5.17 30.07
CA LYS A 978 -36.47 -5.45 30.62
C LYS A 978 -37.44 -4.32 30.29
N ARG A 979 -36.98 -3.07 30.35
CA ARG A 979 -37.82 -1.91 30.00
C ARG A 979 -38.08 -1.82 28.50
N LEU A 980 -37.09 -2.14 27.66
CA LEU A 980 -37.26 -2.25 26.21
C LEU A 980 -38.27 -3.34 25.85
N LEU A 981 -38.07 -4.59 26.30
CA LEU A 981 -38.96 -5.71 25.98
C LEU A 981 -40.37 -5.52 26.55
N GLY A 982 -40.50 -4.89 27.73
CA GLY A 982 -41.78 -4.47 28.29
C GLY A 982 -42.53 -3.50 27.37
N ALA A 983 -41.88 -2.43 26.91
CA ALA A 983 -42.48 -1.48 25.96
C ALA A 983 -42.87 -2.16 24.63
N LEU A 984 -41.99 -3.00 24.07
CA LEU A 984 -42.23 -3.72 22.82
C LEU A 984 -43.38 -4.74 22.91
N SER A 985 -43.67 -5.28 24.10
CA SER A 985 -44.76 -6.25 24.27
C SER A 985 -46.14 -5.72 23.85
N HIS A 986 -46.36 -4.39 23.91
CA HIS A 986 -47.61 -3.75 23.52
C HIS A 986 -47.76 -3.57 22.01
N VAL A 987 -46.66 -3.37 21.28
CA VAL A 987 -46.61 -3.16 19.81
C VAL A 987 -46.19 -4.41 19.03
N TYR A 988 -45.93 -5.52 19.73
CA TYR A 988 -45.63 -6.80 19.12
C TYR A 988 -46.77 -7.39 18.27
N PRO A 989 -48.06 -7.22 18.62
CA PRO A 989 -49.19 -7.69 17.79
C PRO A 989 -49.36 -6.93 16.46
N ASP A 990 -48.77 -5.74 16.32
CA ASP A 990 -48.95 -4.88 15.13
C ASP A 990 -48.10 -5.31 13.93
N LEU A 991 -47.15 -6.23 14.13
CA LEU A 991 -46.22 -6.68 13.10
C LEU A 991 -46.96 -7.36 11.95
N THR A 992 -46.74 -6.90 10.71
CA THR A 992 -47.23 -7.61 9.52
C THR A 992 -46.56 -8.99 9.37
N GLU A 993 -47.08 -9.84 8.48
CA GLU A 993 -46.51 -11.20 8.26
C GLU A 993 -45.05 -11.14 7.78
N LEU A 994 -44.71 -10.22 6.88
CA LEU A 994 -43.35 -10.01 6.39
C LEU A 994 -42.42 -9.52 7.52
N GLU A 995 -42.93 -8.70 8.42
CA GLU A 995 -42.17 -8.19 9.56
C GLU A 995 -41.97 -9.24 10.65
N THR A 996 -43.00 -10.05 10.91
CA THR A 996 -42.90 -11.24 11.76
C THR A 996 -41.86 -12.21 11.19
N LYS A 997 -41.84 -12.41 9.86
CA LYS A 997 -40.85 -13.23 9.16
C LYS A 997 -39.42 -12.68 9.28
N ARG A 998 -39.20 -11.37 9.05
CA ARG A 998 -37.86 -10.74 9.22
C ARG A 998 -37.41 -10.67 10.68
N ASN A 999 -38.32 -10.78 11.64
CA ASN A 999 -38.04 -10.79 13.08
C ASN A 999 -37.86 -12.19 13.69
N ASN A 1000 -37.97 -13.27 12.90
CA ASN A 1000 -37.68 -14.63 13.36
C ASN A 1000 -36.20 -15.00 13.18
N ARG A 1001 -35.68 -15.91 14.02
CA ARG A 1001 -34.32 -16.45 13.87
C ARG A 1001 -34.29 -17.50 12.75
N GLY A 1002 -33.27 -17.44 11.91
CA GLY A 1002 -33.05 -18.36 10.79
C GLY A 1002 -32.12 -19.53 11.13
N LYS A 1003 -31.93 -20.40 10.13
CA LYS A 1003 -30.86 -21.42 10.06
C LYS A 1003 -29.98 -21.11 8.84
N ASP A 1004 -28.75 -21.58 8.87
CA ASP A 1004 -27.85 -21.54 7.71
C ASP A 1004 -28.48 -22.31 6.53
N ARG A 1005 -28.12 -21.96 5.29
CA ARG A 1005 -28.56 -22.70 4.09
C ARG A 1005 -27.38 -23.27 3.32
N LEU A 1006 -27.49 -24.54 2.97
CA LEU A 1006 -26.46 -25.31 2.26
C LEU A 1006 -26.94 -25.65 0.84
N PHE A 1007 -26.18 -25.18 -0.14
CA PHE A 1007 -26.45 -25.32 -1.57
C PHE A 1007 -25.41 -26.24 -2.23
N LEU A 1008 -25.87 -27.12 -3.11
CA LEU A 1008 -25.07 -28.04 -3.91
C LEU A 1008 -25.56 -28.02 -5.36
N ARG A 1009 -24.68 -28.36 -6.31
CA ARG A 1009 -25.05 -28.69 -7.69
C ARG A 1009 -25.33 -30.19 -7.84
N GLN A 1010 -26.21 -30.54 -8.78
CA GLN A 1010 -26.37 -31.92 -9.24
C GLN A 1010 -25.02 -32.52 -9.66
N GLY A 1011 -24.74 -33.74 -9.19
CA GLY A 1011 -23.46 -34.43 -9.39
C GLY A 1011 -22.41 -34.21 -8.30
N ASN A 1012 -22.71 -33.41 -7.26
CA ASN A 1012 -21.95 -33.46 -6.00
C ASN A 1012 -22.25 -34.78 -5.25
N PRO A 1013 -21.28 -35.47 -4.60
CA PRO A 1013 -21.52 -36.74 -3.91
C PRO A 1013 -22.54 -36.73 -2.77
N VAL A 1014 -22.93 -35.56 -2.26
CA VAL A 1014 -23.97 -35.39 -1.23
C VAL A 1014 -25.34 -35.05 -1.84
N PHE A 1015 -25.41 -34.73 -3.14
CA PHE A 1015 -26.63 -34.26 -3.80
C PHE A 1015 -27.77 -35.28 -3.72
N ASP A 1016 -27.52 -36.54 -4.06
CA ASP A 1016 -28.54 -37.60 -4.07
C ASP A 1016 -29.09 -37.88 -2.65
N PHE A 1017 -28.30 -37.64 -1.61
CA PHE A 1017 -28.75 -37.68 -0.21
C PHE A 1017 -29.70 -36.53 0.13
N PHE A 1018 -29.52 -35.33 -0.45
CA PHE A 1018 -30.48 -34.23 -0.30
C PHE A 1018 -31.75 -34.46 -1.11
N VAL A 1019 -31.66 -35.06 -2.31
CA VAL A 1019 -32.85 -35.49 -3.10
C VAL A 1019 -33.74 -36.39 -2.25
N GLY A 1020 -33.16 -37.38 -1.57
CA GLY A 1020 -33.85 -38.31 -0.68
C GLY A 1020 -34.45 -37.71 0.61
N LEU A 1021 -34.23 -36.42 0.92
CA LEU A 1021 -34.97 -35.72 1.98
C LEU A 1021 -36.33 -35.18 1.48
N TYR A 1022 -36.41 -34.87 0.18
CA TYR A 1022 -37.62 -34.38 -0.47
C TYR A 1022 -38.46 -35.53 -1.07
N GLU A 1023 -37.81 -36.56 -1.60
CA GLU A 1023 -38.48 -37.74 -2.15
C GLU A 1023 -38.76 -38.80 -1.06
N GLY A 1024 -40.02 -39.27 -0.96
CA GLY A 1024 -40.36 -40.40 -0.08
C GLY A 1024 -41.40 -40.13 1.03
N GLY A 1025 -42.04 -38.96 1.07
CA GLY A 1025 -43.17 -38.69 1.97
C GLY A 1025 -42.86 -37.79 3.18
N GLY A 1026 -41.67 -37.18 3.23
CA GLY A 1026 -41.39 -36.05 4.10
C GLY A 1026 -40.71 -36.38 5.43
N ILE A 1027 -39.41 -36.68 5.38
CA ILE A 1027 -38.55 -36.58 6.56
C ILE A 1027 -38.35 -35.08 6.84
N ARG A 1028 -39.24 -34.52 7.69
CA ARG A 1028 -39.14 -33.13 8.19
C ARG A 1028 -38.18 -32.98 9.37
N GLU A 1029 -37.65 -34.09 9.88
CA GLU A 1029 -36.69 -34.10 10.99
C GLU A 1029 -35.25 -33.92 10.49
N SER A 1030 -34.39 -33.33 11.31
CA SER A 1030 -33.01 -33.02 10.94
C SER A 1030 -32.12 -34.29 10.91
N VAL A 1031 -31.63 -34.65 9.73
CA VAL A 1031 -30.79 -35.85 9.49
C VAL A 1031 -29.31 -35.47 9.51
N GLU A 1032 -28.44 -36.33 10.03
CA GLU A 1032 -26.98 -36.09 10.04
C GLU A 1032 -26.36 -36.32 8.64
N ILE A 1033 -25.47 -35.40 8.22
CA ILE A 1033 -24.74 -35.52 6.96
C ILE A 1033 -23.74 -36.68 7.05
N VAL A 1034 -23.73 -37.56 6.05
CA VAL A 1034 -22.73 -38.63 5.90
C VAL A 1034 -21.35 -38.01 5.63
N ALA A 1035 -20.52 -37.87 6.66
CA ALA A 1035 -19.23 -37.19 6.60
C ALA A 1035 -18.27 -37.73 5.52
N ASN A 1036 -18.34 -39.04 5.21
CA ASN A 1036 -17.55 -39.67 4.15
C ASN A 1036 -17.93 -39.19 2.74
N LEU A 1037 -19.20 -38.82 2.50
CA LEU A 1037 -19.66 -38.28 1.22
C LEU A 1037 -19.41 -36.77 1.11
N SER A 1038 -19.48 -36.05 2.24
CA SER A 1038 -19.31 -34.60 2.29
C SER A 1038 -17.86 -34.12 2.26
N GLY A 1039 -16.89 -35.03 2.44
CA GLY A 1039 -15.47 -34.73 2.56
C GLY A 1039 -15.12 -34.16 3.93
N GLY A 1040 -15.61 -34.78 5.00
CA GLY A 1040 -15.34 -34.46 6.41
C GLY A 1040 -16.32 -33.49 7.07
N MET A 1041 -17.13 -32.78 6.28
CA MET A 1041 -18.17 -31.88 6.82
C MET A 1041 -19.21 -32.67 7.62
N SER A 1042 -19.36 -32.30 8.88
CA SER A 1042 -20.29 -32.86 9.85
C SER A 1042 -21.40 -31.86 10.16
N GLY A 1043 -22.56 -32.32 10.61
CA GLY A 1043 -23.71 -31.47 10.95
C GLY A 1043 -25.03 -32.12 10.57
N LYS A 1044 -26.13 -31.38 10.71
CA LYS A 1044 -27.49 -31.81 10.38
C LYS A 1044 -28.09 -30.99 9.25
N VAL A 1045 -28.97 -31.63 8.49
CA VAL A 1045 -29.71 -31.02 7.38
C VAL A 1045 -31.20 -31.40 7.45
N GLU A 1046 -32.04 -30.49 6.98
CA GLU A 1046 -33.48 -30.64 6.89
C GLU A 1046 -33.98 -29.89 5.63
N PRO A 1047 -35.13 -30.26 5.04
CA PRO A 1047 -35.69 -29.54 3.89
C PRO A 1047 -35.86 -28.03 4.16
N ASP A 1048 -35.39 -27.17 3.25
CA ASP A 1048 -35.82 -25.76 3.18
C ASP A 1048 -37.26 -25.73 2.65
N ASP A 1049 -38.17 -25.09 3.38
CA ASP A 1049 -39.58 -24.87 2.99
C ASP A 1049 -39.71 -23.90 1.79
N VAL A 1050 -38.66 -23.11 1.49
CA VAL A 1050 -38.67 -22.12 0.40
C VAL A 1050 -37.47 -22.33 -0.54
N PRO A 1051 -37.32 -23.52 -1.17
CA PRO A 1051 -36.13 -23.86 -1.96
C PRO A 1051 -36.07 -23.05 -3.26
N ILE A 1052 -34.87 -22.64 -3.67
CA ILE A 1052 -34.60 -21.90 -4.92
C ILE A 1052 -33.89 -22.79 -5.95
N LEU A 1053 -33.06 -23.73 -5.49
CA LEU A 1053 -32.69 -24.92 -6.25
C LEU A 1053 -33.48 -26.11 -5.68
N PRO A 1054 -33.88 -27.11 -6.49
CA PRO A 1054 -34.85 -28.12 -6.08
C PRO A 1054 -34.46 -28.98 -4.87
N HIS A 1055 -33.20 -28.93 -4.40
CA HIS A 1055 -32.70 -29.67 -3.25
C HIS A 1055 -31.71 -28.85 -2.38
N ASN A 1056 -31.87 -27.52 -2.27
CA ASN A 1056 -31.11 -26.77 -1.25
C ASN A 1056 -31.72 -27.01 0.14
N VAL A 1057 -30.90 -27.19 1.17
CA VAL A 1057 -31.34 -27.59 2.51
C VAL A 1057 -31.04 -26.51 3.55
N LEU A 1058 -31.77 -26.52 4.67
CA LEU A 1058 -31.30 -25.84 5.87
C LEU A 1058 -30.18 -26.67 6.51
N PHE A 1059 -29.18 -26.00 7.07
CA PHE A 1059 -28.03 -26.61 7.73
C PHE A 1059 -27.99 -26.23 9.21
N THR A 1060 -27.43 -27.10 10.03
CA THR A 1060 -27.11 -26.83 11.43
C THR A 1060 -25.80 -27.53 11.77
N ASP A 1061 -24.89 -26.80 12.43
CA ASP A 1061 -23.61 -27.32 12.89
C ASP A 1061 -23.73 -28.60 13.75
N PRO A 1062 -22.64 -29.37 13.91
CA PRO A 1062 -22.53 -30.37 14.97
C PRO A 1062 -22.84 -29.75 16.35
N VAL A 1063 -23.76 -30.36 17.08
CA VAL A 1063 -24.14 -29.96 18.43
C VAL A 1063 -23.29 -30.71 19.44
N TYR A 1064 -22.82 -30.00 20.46
CA TYR A 1064 -22.03 -30.53 21.58
C TYR A 1064 -22.69 -30.10 22.90
N ASP A 1065 -22.38 -30.79 24.00
CA ASP A 1065 -22.90 -30.45 25.33
C ASP A 1065 -22.47 -29.03 25.78
N ASP A 1066 -23.29 -28.37 26.60
CA ASP A 1066 -23.01 -27.03 27.19
C ASP A 1066 -21.72 -26.95 28.04
N ASP A 1067 -21.13 -28.09 28.41
CA ASP A 1067 -19.87 -28.21 29.16
C ASP A 1067 -18.73 -28.80 28.29
N HIS A 1068 -18.92 -28.91 26.98
CA HIS A 1068 -17.88 -29.34 26.04
C HIS A 1068 -16.80 -28.25 25.87
N ILE A 1069 -15.57 -28.58 26.26
CA ILE A 1069 -14.42 -27.67 26.08
C ILE A 1069 -13.76 -27.96 24.72
N PHE A 1070 -13.96 -27.05 23.77
CA PHE A 1070 -13.25 -27.05 22.49
C PHE A 1070 -11.74 -26.87 22.75
N LYS A 1071 -10.94 -27.88 22.40
CA LYS A 1071 -9.51 -27.92 22.73
C LYS A 1071 -8.68 -27.05 21.80
N ALA A 1072 -8.03 -26.06 22.38
CA ALA A 1072 -7.01 -25.22 21.73
C ALA A 1072 -5.63 -25.92 21.68
N ASP A 1073 -5.55 -27.01 20.92
CA ASP A 1073 -4.37 -27.86 20.74
C ASP A 1073 -4.14 -28.12 19.23
N VAL A 1074 -2.92 -28.49 18.81
CA VAL A 1074 -2.70 -28.97 17.42
C VAL A 1074 -3.28 -30.37 17.29
N LEU A 1075 -4.07 -30.63 16.26
CA LEU A 1075 -4.71 -31.94 16.06
C LEU A 1075 -3.67 -33.04 15.73
N PRO A 1076 -3.94 -34.31 16.08
CA PRO A 1076 -3.22 -35.45 15.52
C PRO A 1076 -3.24 -35.39 13.98
N GLU A 1077 -2.19 -35.92 13.35
CA GLU A 1077 -2.04 -36.00 11.88
C GLU A 1077 -1.99 -34.65 11.13
N ALA A 1078 -2.03 -33.52 11.83
CA ALA A 1078 -1.80 -32.19 11.25
C ALA A 1078 -0.32 -32.01 10.85
N VAL A 1079 -0.07 -31.68 9.58
CA VAL A 1079 1.27 -31.50 9.02
C VAL A 1079 1.66 -30.02 9.07
N PRO A 1080 2.75 -29.64 9.75
CA PRO A 1080 3.14 -28.23 9.84
C PRO A 1080 3.60 -27.68 8.48
N PRO A 1081 3.19 -26.46 8.09
CA PRO A 1081 3.68 -25.81 6.89
C PRO A 1081 5.20 -25.56 6.92
N ALA A 1082 5.80 -25.42 5.74
CA ALA A 1082 7.25 -25.25 5.59
C ALA A 1082 7.77 -24.05 6.42
N ARG A 1083 8.84 -24.27 7.20
CA ARG A 1083 9.40 -23.24 8.08
C ARG A 1083 10.03 -22.09 7.27
N VAL A 1084 9.44 -20.90 7.41
CA VAL A 1084 9.85 -19.65 6.74
C VAL A 1084 10.90 -18.86 7.54
N LEU A 1085 10.89 -19.03 8.87
CA LEU A 1085 11.71 -18.29 9.83
C LEU A 1085 13.17 -18.78 9.91
N LYS A 1086 14.07 -17.89 10.34
CA LYS A 1086 15.48 -18.22 10.61
C LYS A 1086 15.57 -19.29 11.72
N PRO A 1087 16.37 -20.36 11.56
CA PRO A 1087 16.72 -21.23 12.67
C PRO A 1087 17.45 -20.46 13.78
N GLU A 1088 17.23 -20.85 15.05
CA GLU A 1088 18.04 -20.34 16.15
C GLU A 1088 19.49 -20.82 16.03
N GLY A 1089 20.45 -19.98 16.46
CA GLY A 1089 21.89 -20.26 16.35
C GLY A 1089 22.54 -19.89 15.01
N TYR A 1090 21.84 -19.24 14.08
CA TYR A 1090 22.40 -18.84 12.79
C TYR A 1090 23.50 -17.75 12.91
N ASP A 1091 24.66 -17.96 12.27
CA ASP A 1091 25.79 -17.01 12.27
C ASP A 1091 25.44 -15.70 11.56
N ARG A 1092 25.65 -14.56 12.24
CA ARG A 1092 25.43 -13.21 11.72
C ARG A 1092 26.20 -12.89 10.43
N ASN A 1093 27.28 -13.60 10.12
CA ASN A 1093 28.12 -13.34 8.95
C ASN A 1093 27.70 -14.09 7.68
N ALA A 1094 26.73 -15.03 7.77
CA ALA A 1094 26.27 -15.82 6.64
C ALA A 1094 24.97 -15.25 6.01
N PRO A 1095 24.74 -15.43 4.69
CA PRO A 1095 23.59 -14.84 4.00
C PRO A 1095 22.32 -15.70 4.14
N TYR A 1096 21.58 -15.58 5.25
CA TYR A 1096 20.28 -16.24 5.40
C TYR A 1096 19.19 -15.55 4.56
N ARG A 1097 18.64 -16.27 3.58
CA ARG A 1097 17.37 -15.93 2.92
C ARG A 1097 16.20 -16.60 3.66
N PRO A 1098 15.22 -15.87 4.20
CA PRO A 1098 13.98 -16.47 4.67
C PRO A 1098 13.20 -17.04 3.50
N VAL A 1099 12.69 -18.26 3.67
CA VAL A 1099 11.91 -18.97 2.63
C VAL A 1099 10.47 -18.50 2.74
N THR A 1100 10.19 -17.28 2.28
CA THR A 1100 8.86 -16.65 2.37
C THR A 1100 7.87 -17.25 1.36
N GLY A 1101 7.44 -18.49 1.59
CA GLY A 1101 6.28 -19.05 0.90
C GLY A 1101 5.82 -20.42 1.38
N MET A 1102 4.63 -20.80 0.90
CA MET A 1102 4.02 -22.13 1.03
C MET A 1102 4.77 -23.24 0.28
N ASN A 1103 6.03 -23.03 -0.14
CA ASN A 1103 6.77 -23.95 -0.99
C ASN A 1103 8.28 -23.89 -0.68
N PRO A 1104 8.88 -24.96 -0.10
CA PRO A 1104 10.31 -25.01 0.21
C PRO A 1104 11.21 -25.22 -1.02
N ASN A 1105 10.65 -25.69 -2.15
CA ASN A 1105 11.39 -26.02 -3.36
C ASN A 1105 11.47 -24.86 -4.38
N ARG A 1106 10.92 -23.67 -4.08
CA ARG A 1106 11.08 -22.47 -4.92
C ARG A 1106 12.46 -21.82 -4.73
N THR A 1107 13.51 -22.50 -5.19
CA THR A 1107 14.68 -21.82 -5.77
C THR A 1107 14.35 -21.19 -7.13
N SER A 1108 13.26 -21.64 -7.76
CA SER A 1108 12.66 -21.05 -8.96
C SER A 1108 11.89 -19.76 -8.66
N PHE A 1109 12.14 -18.73 -9.45
CA PHE A 1109 11.20 -17.63 -9.64
C PHE A 1109 9.86 -18.17 -10.18
N ALA A 1110 8.77 -17.43 -9.96
CA ALA A 1110 7.49 -17.72 -10.61
C ALA A 1110 7.64 -17.60 -12.13
N GLN A 1111 7.81 -18.73 -12.81
CA GLN A 1111 7.66 -18.76 -14.26
C GLN A 1111 6.16 -18.73 -14.59
N ILE A 1112 5.75 -17.66 -15.26
CA ILE A 1112 4.38 -17.44 -15.71
C ILE A 1112 3.96 -18.63 -16.59
N ASP A 1113 2.69 -19.04 -16.51
CA ASP A 1113 2.16 -20.15 -17.29
C ASP A 1113 1.94 -19.78 -18.78
N GLY A 1114 1.43 -20.73 -19.57
CA GLY A 1114 1.19 -20.50 -20.99
C GLY A 1114 0.13 -19.44 -21.30
N ALA A 1115 -0.79 -19.13 -20.39
CA ALA A 1115 -1.85 -18.14 -20.58
C ALA A 1115 -1.41 -16.74 -20.14
N GLY A 1116 -0.79 -16.62 -18.97
CA GLY A 1116 -0.20 -15.36 -18.50
C GLY A 1116 0.92 -14.85 -19.41
N ARG A 1117 1.69 -15.74 -20.07
CA ARG A 1117 2.67 -15.34 -21.10
C ARG A 1117 2.02 -14.76 -22.36
N ARG A 1118 0.75 -15.07 -22.65
CA ARG A 1118 0.01 -14.47 -23.77
C ARG A 1118 -0.54 -13.09 -23.41
N MET A 1119 -1.09 -12.91 -22.20
CA MET A 1119 -1.56 -11.59 -21.75
C MET A 1119 -0.42 -10.57 -21.50
N LEU A 1120 0.84 -11.02 -21.41
CA LEU A 1120 2.01 -10.15 -21.23
C LEU A 1120 2.78 -9.82 -22.53
N ASN A 1121 2.30 -10.22 -23.71
CA ASN A 1121 2.85 -9.74 -24.99
C ASN A 1121 1.86 -9.85 -26.17
N PHE A 1122 1.15 -8.75 -26.44
CA PHE A 1122 1.25 -8.14 -27.77
C PHE A 1122 2.25 -6.98 -27.62
N HIS A 1123 3.29 -6.83 -28.45
CA HIS A 1123 3.44 -7.34 -29.81
C HIS A 1123 4.19 -8.69 -29.92
N GLY A 1124 3.86 -9.48 -30.97
CA GLY A 1124 4.67 -10.63 -31.43
C GLY A 1124 5.86 -10.19 -32.32
N GLY A 1125 6.60 -11.08 -33.01
CA GLY A 1125 6.41 -12.54 -33.23
C GLY A 1125 7.72 -13.37 -33.18
N GLU A 1126 7.73 -14.70 -33.29
CA GLU A 1126 7.60 -15.52 -34.53
C GLU A 1126 8.69 -15.14 -35.58
N VAL A 1127 9.63 -15.97 -36.09
CA VAL A 1127 9.63 -17.41 -36.43
C VAL A 1127 11.08 -17.99 -36.62
N PHE A 1128 11.35 -19.25 -36.20
CA PHE A 1128 12.49 -20.16 -36.58
C PHE A 1128 13.96 -19.67 -36.32
N ARG A 1129 15.06 -20.48 -36.32
CA ARG A 1129 15.43 -21.71 -37.07
C ARG A 1129 16.33 -22.72 -36.31
N PHE A 1130 16.09 -24.00 -36.59
CA PHE A 1130 17.00 -25.18 -36.67
C PHE A 1130 18.27 -25.29 -35.81
N SER A 1131 18.32 -26.36 -35.00
CA SER A 1131 19.45 -27.33 -34.96
C SER A 1131 18.97 -28.75 -34.65
N THR A 1132 18.87 -29.61 -35.66
CA THR A 1132 18.84 -31.09 -35.55
C THR A 1132 20.26 -31.63 -35.83
N PRO A 1133 20.64 -32.91 -35.54
CA PRO A 1133 19.77 -34.09 -35.50
C PRO A 1133 20.07 -35.22 -34.49
N ARG A 1134 19.15 -36.21 -34.52
CA ARG A 1134 19.20 -37.63 -34.09
C ARG A 1134 18.34 -37.98 -32.87
N SER A 1135 17.61 -39.10 -32.81
CA SER A 1135 17.01 -39.96 -33.87
C SER A 1135 16.26 -41.12 -33.20
N HIS A 1136 15.05 -41.47 -33.66
CA HIS A 1136 14.51 -42.85 -33.80
C HIS A 1136 13.19 -42.83 -34.60
N ALA A 1137 12.63 -44.00 -34.94
CA ALA A 1137 11.69 -44.20 -36.06
C ALA A 1137 10.19 -44.38 -35.64
N PRO A 1138 9.22 -44.33 -36.57
CA PRO A 1138 7.76 -44.29 -36.30
C PRO A 1138 7.11 -45.70 -36.31
N PRO A 1139 5.77 -45.85 -36.18
CA PRO A 1139 4.91 -46.00 -37.39
C PRO A 1139 3.45 -45.48 -37.30
N PHE A 1140 2.68 -45.69 -38.40
CA PHE A 1140 1.24 -45.46 -38.65
C PHE A 1140 0.82 -43.99 -38.95
N ARG A 1141 0.19 -43.63 -40.08
CA ARG A 1141 -1.09 -44.04 -40.76
C ARG A 1141 -2.35 -43.46 -40.06
N SER A 1142 -3.38 -42.94 -40.75
CA SER A 1142 -3.74 -42.96 -42.20
C SER A 1142 -4.85 -41.96 -42.57
N HIS A 1143 -4.86 -41.47 -43.83
CA HIS A 1143 -6.03 -41.08 -44.69
C HIS A 1143 -7.01 -40.01 -44.13
N SER A 1144 -7.73 -39.18 -44.89
CA SER A 1144 -8.00 -38.97 -46.34
C SER A 1144 -8.03 -37.43 -46.60
N GLY A 1145 -8.25 -36.82 -47.77
CA GLY A 1145 -8.61 -37.24 -49.13
C GLY A 1145 -9.52 -36.17 -49.79
N PRO A 1146 -9.03 -35.33 -50.74
CA PRO A 1146 -9.82 -34.26 -51.40
C PRO A 1146 -10.58 -34.79 -52.63
N PRO A 1147 -11.59 -34.07 -53.18
CA PRO A 1147 -11.38 -33.04 -54.23
C PRO A 1147 -12.38 -31.84 -54.08
N GLN A 1148 -12.73 -30.96 -55.05
CA GLN A 1148 -12.45 -30.81 -56.49
C GLN A 1148 -12.53 -29.33 -56.98
N ASN A 1149 -12.41 -29.17 -58.30
CA ASN A 1149 -12.47 -28.01 -59.21
C ASN A 1149 -13.87 -27.30 -59.27
N TYR A 1150 -14.16 -26.22 -60.03
CA TYR A 1150 -13.79 -25.87 -61.43
C TYR A 1150 -13.92 -24.33 -61.76
N PRO A 1151 -13.75 -23.79 -63.00
CA PRO A 1151 -12.90 -22.59 -63.21
C PRO A 1151 -13.48 -21.44 -64.12
N ARG A 1152 -12.59 -20.52 -64.55
CA ARG A 1152 -12.70 -19.54 -65.69
C ARG A 1152 -13.59 -18.31 -65.44
N HIS A 1153 -13.41 -17.14 -66.09
CA HIS A 1153 -12.44 -16.65 -67.10
C HIS A 1153 -12.36 -15.09 -67.05
N GLY A 1154 -11.24 -14.44 -67.47
CA GLY A 1154 -11.20 -12.98 -67.70
C GLY A 1154 -9.81 -12.34 -67.88
N HIS A 1155 -9.46 -11.93 -69.11
CA HIS A 1155 -8.19 -11.28 -69.55
C HIS A 1155 -8.44 -10.56 -70.91
N PRO A 1156 -7.51 -9.77 -71.50
CA PRO A 1156 -6.30 -9.12 -70.96
C PRO A 1156 -6.44 -7.57 -70.99
N PRO A 1157 -5.93 -6.83 -72.01
CA PRO A 1157 -4.59 -6.22 -72.19
C PRO A 1157 -4.53 -4.76 -71.64
N HIS A 1158 -3.58 -3.84 -71.88
CA HIS A 1158 -2.36 -3.63 -72.70
C HIS A 1158 -1.28 -2.95 -71.80
N SER A 1159 0.05 -2.98 -71.95
CA SER A 1159 1.08 -3.38 -72.94
C SER A 1159 1.89 -2.22 -73.56
N ARG A 1160 3.16 -2.08 -73.14
CA ARG A 1160 4.35 -1.48 -73.83
C ARG A 1160 5.56 -1.57 -72.87
N SER A 1161 6.83 -1.41 -73.30
CA SER A 1161 7.66 -2.18 -74.26
C SER A 1161 9.10 -1.63 -74.28
N ILE A 1162 10.09 -2.37 -74.82
CA ILE A 1162 11.43 -1.89 -75.26
C ILE A 1162 12.39 -1.54 -74.09
N LEU A 1163 13.68 -1.90 -74.04
CA LEU A 1163 14.58 -2.75 -74.87
C LEU A 1163 15.73 -3.32 -74.00
N GLY A 1164 16.56 -4.23 -74.53
CA GLY A 1164 17.95 -4.45 -74.07
C GLY A 1164 18.39 -5.91 -73.85
N THR A 1165 19.19 -6.48 -74.76
CA THR A 1165 19.72 -7.86 -74.80
C THR A 1165 20.96 -7.91 -75.74
N PRO A 1166 21.71 -9.03 -75.94
CA PRO A 1166 22.12 -10.20 -75.12
C PRO A 1166 23.69 -10.34 -75.18
N PRO A 1167 24.41 -11.49 -75.42
CA PRO A 1167 24.17 -12.94 -75.23
C PRO A 1167 25.35 -13.79 -74.63
N SER A 1168 25.08 -15.10 -74.46
CA SER A 1168 26.02 -16.26 -74.63
C SER A 1168 27.01 -16.63 -73.50
N SER A 1169 27.55 -17.87 -73.38
CA SER A 1169 27.07 -19.24 -73.73
C SER A 1169 28.07 -20.34 -73.24
N ARG A 1170 27.63 -21.62 -73.32
CA ARG A 1170 28.41 -22.90 -73.41
C ARG A 1170 28.85 -23.70 -72.17
N ASP A 1171 28.07 -24.75 -71.91
CA ASP A 1171 28.37 -26.20 -72.12
C ASP A 1171 29.46 -27.01 -71.36
N TYR A 1172 29.10 -28.29 -71.13
CA TYR A 1172 29.92 -29.50 -70.86
C TYR A 1172 30.61 -29.61 -69.46
N ASN A 1173 30.82 -30.80 -68.89
CA ASN A 1173 30.66 -32.18 -69.38
C ASN A 1173 30.35 -33.22 -68.27
N ASP A 1174 29.66 -34.33 -68.61
CA ASP A 1174 29.61 -35.61 -67.86
C ASP A 1174 29.91 -36.73 -68.87
N PRO A 1175 30.78 -37.71 -68.55
CA PRO A 1175 30.23 -39.06 -68.47
C PRO A 1175 30.88 -40.00 -67.42
N ARG A 1176 30.03 -40.47 -66.47
CA ARG A 1176 29.79 -41.90 -66.14
C ARG A 1176 30.97 -42.85 -65.86
N ARG A 1177 30.90 -43.57 -64.72
CA ARG A 1177 30.87 -45.05 -64.72
C ARG A 1177 30.26 -45.68 -63.46
N ASN A 1178 30.19 -47.01 -63.43
CA ASN A 1178 29.17 -47.81 -62.77
C ASN A 1178 29.74 -48.77 -61.69
N ASN A 1179 28.86 -49.50 -61.00
CA ASN A 1179 29.12 -50.73 -60.20
C ASN A 1179 29.87 -50.57 -58.85
N HIS A 1180 29.77 -51.52 -57.89
CA HIS A 1180 28.62 -52.31 -57.38
C HIS A 1180 29.04 -53.03 -56.08
N TYR A 1181 28.08 -53.36 -55.20
CA TYR A 1181 28.10 -54.47 -54.22
C TYR A 1181 29.24 -54.60 -53.16
N SER A 1182 28.80 -54.58 -51.88
CA SER A 1182 28.85 -55.77 -50.97
C SER A 1182 30.00 -55.98 -49.95
N GLN A 1183 29.62 -55.83 -48.67
CA GLN A 1183 29.80 -56.77 -47.53
C GLN A 1183 30.93 -56.65 -46.47
N GLN A 1184 30.46 -56.83 -45.22
CA GLN A 1184 31.05 -57.44 -44.01
C GLN A 1184 32.07 -56.68 -43.11
N VAL A 1185 31.54 -56.20 -41.96
CA VAL A 1185 31.96 -56.39 -40.54
C VAL A 1185 33.16 -57.34 -40.27
N PRO A 1186 34.00 -57.15 -39.19
CA PRO A 1186 33.50 -56.79 -37.84
C PRO A 1186 34.37 -55.92 -36.86
N ARG A 1187 33.64 -55.28 -35.94
CA ARG A 1187 33.89 -55.02 -34.48
C ARG A 1187 35.18 -54.34 -33.91
N HIS A 1188 34.89 -53.55 -32.86
CA HIS A 1188 35.69 -53.23 -31.64
C HIS A 1188 36.67 -52.04 -31.62
N ASN A 1189 36.09 -50.88 -31.25
CA ASN A 1189 36.30 -50.13 -29.98
C ASN A 1189 37.71 -49.76 -29.48
N SER A 1190 37.82 -48.47 -29.09
CA SER A 1190 38.72 -47.88 -28.08
C SER A 1190 40.24 -48.13 -28.15
N GLY A 1191 41.00 -47.11 -28.58
CA GLY A 1191 42.45 -47.01 -28.43
C GLY A 1191 42.95 -45.60 -28.78
N SER A 1192 43.89 -45.03 -28.01
CA SER A 1192 44.36 -43.64 -28.13
C SER A 1192 45.84 -43.54 -28.56
N TYR A 1193 46.28 -42.33 -28.95
CA TYR A 1193 47.66 -41.97 -29.37
C TYR A 1193 48.07 -42.45 -30.79
N GLN A 1194 49.09 -41.91 -31.48
CA GLN A 1194 50.12 -40.91 -31.10
C GLN A 1194 50.67 -40.11 -32.31
N GLY A 1195 51.37 -38.99 -32.06
CA GLY A 1195 52.22 -38.27 -33.05
C GLY A 1195 52.05 -36.74 -32.98
N ASN A 1196 53.08 -35.89 -32.80
CA ASN A 1196 54.53 -36.15 -32.77
C ASN A 1196 55.31 -35.22 -31.79
N ARG A 1197 56.63 -35.46 -31.63
CA ARG A 1197 57.60 -34.85 -30.67
C ARG A 1197 58.89 -34.36 -31.43
N PRO A 1198 60.07 -34.03 -30.83
CA PRO A 1198 60.41 -32.94 -29.86
C PRO A 1198 61.77 -32.19 -30.14
N THR A 1199 62.23 -31.33 -29.21
CA THR A 1199 63.62 -30.77 -28.98
C THR A 1199 64.23 -29.74 -29.97
N PRO A 1200 65.05 -28.76 -29.50
CA PRO A 1200 66.54 -28.85 -29.52
C PRO A 1200 67.28 -28.11 -28.34
N TRP A 1201 68.55 -27.68 -28.49
CA TRP A 1201 69.55 -27.31 -27.43
C TRP A 1201 70.49 -26.11 -27.80
N SER A 1202 71.03 -25.36 -26.79
CA SER A 1202 72.28 -24.52 -26.79
C SER A 1202 72.46 -23.33 -27.78
N GLN A 1203 73.39 -22.33 -27.69
CA GLN A 1203 74.29 -21.66 -26.69
C GLN A 1203 74.82 -20.33 -27.36
N ARG A 1204 75.13 -19.19 -26.70
CA ARG A 1204 76.42 -18.68 -26.09
C ARG A 1204 76.20 -17.18 -25.70
N LEU A 1205 76.55 -16.64 -24.51
CA LEU A 1205 77.86 -16.14 -23.96
C LEU A 1205 78.45 -14.89 -24.65
N PRO A 1206 79.24 -13.98 -23.99
CA PRO A 1206 79.94 -14.05 -22.68
C PRO A 1206 79.74 -12.79 -21.76
N SER A 1207 80.60 -12.45 -20.77
CA SER A 1207 80.88 -13.09 -19.45
C SER A 1207 81.74 -12.16 -18.53
N TYR A 1208 81.65 -12.23 -17.18
CA TYR A 1208 82.78 -12.17 -16.22
C TYR A 1208 82.37 -12.54 -14.75
N ARG A 1209 83.38 -12.77 -13.88
CA ARG A 1209 83.39 -13.34 -12.49
C ARG A 1209 82.56 -12.54 -11.45
N GLY A 1210 82.12 -13.02 -10.26
CA GLY A 1210 82.41 -14.22 -9.41
C GLY A 1210 82.99 -13.81 -8.03
N PRO A 1211 83.05 -14.63 -6.93
CA PRO A 1211 82.60 -16.02 -6.67
C PRO A 1211 81.76 -16.21 -5.34
N GLY A 1212 81.61 -17.45 -4.84
CA GLY A 1212 81.12 -17.81 -3.47
C GLY A 1212 82.28 -18.11 -2.47
N PRO A 1213 82.17 -19.03 -1.47
CA PRO A 1213 81.09 -20.00 -1.18
C PRO A 1213 80.81 -20.35 0.34
N ASN A 1214 79.89 -21.32 0.56
CA ASN A 1214 79.88 -22.40 1.59
C ASN A 1214 79.43 -22.26 3.08
N GLN A 1215 78.82 -23.38 3.51
CA GLN A 1215 78.66 -24.01 4.86
C GLN A 1215 77.43 -23.72 5.77
N PRO A 1216 77.02 -24.70 6.65
CA PRO A 1216 75.67 -24.78 7.25
C PRO A 1216 75.63 -25.06 8.78
N GLN A 1217 74.45 -25.43 9.30
CA GLN A 1217 74.12 -26.29 10.48
C GLN A 1217 73.19 -25.72 11.57
N PHE A 1218 72.58 -26.66 12.30
CA PHE A 1218 71.67 -26.54 13.44
C PHE A 1218 72.31 -25.87 14.68
N SER A 1219 71.50 -25.24 15.56
CA SER A 1219 71.35 -25.75 16.94
C SER A 1219 70.17 -25.15 17.74
N ARG A 1220 69.91 -25.82 18.87
CA ARG A 1220 68.87 -25.79 19.90
C ARG A 1220 68.64 -24.51 20.74
N ASN A 1221 67.42 -24.47 21.30
CA ASN A 1221 67.02 -24.11 22.68
C ASN A 1221 67.07 -22.67 23.24
N HIS A 1222 66.03 -22.39 24.05
CA HIS A 1222 66.01 -21.54 25.27
C HIS A 1222 66.12 -20.00 25.08
N SER A 1223 65.59 -19.14 25.97
CA SER A 1223 64.73 -19.34 27.16
C SER A 1223 64.11 -18.04 27.71
N ASN A 1224 63.05 -18.20 28.50
CA ASN A 1224 62.67 -17.42 29.70
C ASN A 1224 62.09 -15.99 29.64
N ASN A 1225 60.86 -15.95 30.17
CA ASN A 1225 60.18 -14.95 31.01
C ASN A 1225 61.06 -14.29 32.11
N PRO A 1226 60.68 -13.11 32.62
CA PRO A 1226 60.23 -12.99 34.03
C PRO A 1226 59.03 -12.02 34.20
N SER A 1227 58.20 -12.01 35.26
CA SER A 1227 58.02 -12.80 36.51
C SER A 1227 56.56 -12.58 37.02
N ARG A 1228 56.06 -12.83 38.26
CA ARG A 1228 56.59 -13.19 39.59
C ARG A 1228 55.49 -13.88 40.45
N ASP A 1229 55.84 -14.37 41.63
CA ASP A 1229 55.04 -15.12 42.63
C ASP A 1229 55.66 -14.89 44.05
N PRO A 1230 55.25 -15.47 45.23
CA PRO A 1230 54.16 -16.42 45.54
C PRO A 1230 53.31 -16.16 46.82
N ARG A 1231 52.22 -16.93 47.02
CA ARG A 1231 51.78 -17.65 48.27
C ARG A 1231 50.35 -18.26 48.13
N GLN A 1232 50.17 -19.60 48.13
CA GLN A 1232 49.91 -20.53 49.28
C GLN A 1232 48.47 -20.49 49.85
N HIS A 1233 47.77 -21.58 50.23
CA HIS A 1233 48.05 -23.04 50.23
C HIS A 1233 46.76 -23.92 50.37
N GLN A 1234 46.90 -25.25 50.21
CA GLN A 1234 45.99 -26.40 50.55
C GLN A 1234 44.88 -26.76 49.53
N ASP A 1235 44.65 -28.00 49.09
CA ASP A 1235 44.59 -29.38 49.69
C ASP A 1235 43.20 -29.75 50.28
N SER A 1236 42.61 -30.97 50.12
CA SER A 1236 42.96 -32.18 49.33
C SER A 1236 41.79 -33.23 49.35
N ARG A 1237 41.74 -34.19 48.41
CA ARG A 1237 40.97 -35.50 48.42
C ARG A 1237 39.41 -35.45 48.29
N GLY A 1238 38.69 -36.52 47.86
CA GLY A 1238 39.11 -37.79 47.22
C GLY A 1238 38.00 -38.87 46.99
N TYR A 1239 38.11 -39.61 45.88
CA TYR A 1239 37.77 -41.04 45.57
C TYR A 1239 36.49 -41.80 46.08
N SER A 1240 35.67 -42.25 45.11
CA SER A 1240 35.18 -43.65 44.84
C SER A 1240 34.17 -44.47 45.71
N ALA A 1241 33.00 -44.78 45.10
CA ALA A 1241 32.34 -46.11 44.89
C ALA A 1241 32.02 -47.08 46.09
N PRO A 1242 31.39 -48.29 45.94
CA PRO A 1242 30.73 -48.96 44.80
C PRO A 1242 29.36 -49.71 45.06
N ALA A 1243 28.62 -49.99 43.97
CA ALA A 1243 27.85 -51.22 43.56
C ALA A 1243 26.87 -52.05 44.46
N ARG A 1244 25.96 -52.79 43.75
CA ARG A 1244 25.12 -53.98 44.10
C ARG A 1244 23.81 -53.80 44.91
N ASP A 1245 22.74 -54.60 44.72
CA ASP A 1245 22.24 -55.37 43.54
C ASP A 1245 20.75 -55.81 43.74
N ASP A 1246 20.18 -56.50 42.73
CA ASP A 1246 19.00 -57.40 42.72
C ASP A 1246 17.53 -56.89 42.56
N ARG A 1247 17.12 -56.84 41.28
CA ARG A 1247 15.99 -57.60 40.65
C ARG A 1247 14.62 -57.73 41.35
N ARG A 1248 13.56 -57.23 40.68
CA ARG A 1248 12.58 -58.02 39.87
C ARG A 1248 11.47 -57.14 39.25
N GLN A 1249 11.19 -57.37 37.95
CA GLN A 1249 9.91 -57.16 37.21
C GLN A 1249 9.23 -55.75 37.26
N SER A 1250 8.69 -55.15 36.20
CA SER A 1250 8.43 -55.55 34.79
C SER A 1250 8.55 -54.36 33.80
N TYR A 1251 8.45 -54.63 32.49
CA TYR A 1251 8.59 -53.68 31.36
C TYR A 1251 7.24 -53.08 30.89
N PRO A 1252 7.18 -52.07 29.97
CA PRO A 1252 8.26 -51.30 29.32
C PRO A 1252 8.12 -49.75 29.45
N LEU A 1253 9.07 -49.01 28.87
CA LEU A 1253 9.10 -47.53 28.81
C LEU A 1253 8.59 -46.97 27.47
N SER A 1254 8.00 -45.77 27.49
CA SER A 1254 7.98 -44.84 26.35
C SER A 1254 8.41 -43.43 26.83
N ASN A 1255 9.57 -42.96 26.36
CA ASN A 1255 10.17 -41.72 26.84
C ASN A 1255 9.75 -40.50 26.00
N TYR A 1256 8.80 -39.71 26.51
CA TYR A 1256 8.66 -38.31 26.09
C TYR A 1256 9.77 -37.45 26.73
N ARG A 1257 10.56 -36.75 25.90
CA ARG A 1257 11.39 -35.62 26.33
C ARG A 1257 11.20 -34.43 25.39
N TYR A 1258 10.25 -33.58 25.74
CA TYR A 1258 10.15 -32.21 25.25
C TYR A 1258 11.31 -31.35 25.75
N ARG A 1259 11.88 -30.51 24.88
CA ARG A 1259 12.35 -29.13 25.15
C ARG A 1259 13.13 -28.56 23.94
N PRO A 1260 13.13 -27.22 23.75
CA PRO A 1260 12.09 -26.25 24.11
C PRO A 1260 11.05 -26.08 22.99
#